data_AF-A0A3A9GT90-F1
#
_entry.id   AF-A0A3A9GT90-F1
#
_cell.length_a   1.000
_cell.length_b   1.000
_cell.length_c   1.000
_cell.angle_alpha   90.00
_cell.angle_beta   90.00
_cell.angle_gamma   90.00
#
_symmetry.space_group_name_H-M   'P 1'
#
loop_
_entity.id
_entity.type
_entity.pdbx_description
1 polymer ?
#
loop_
_entity_poly.entity_id
_entity_poly.type
_entity_poly.pdbx_seq_one_letter_code
_entity_poly.pdbx_strand_id
1 'polypeptide(L)'
;MKKFSGIRLFIAGLILSLGVSFFPAECVKAAENPVAIKSCKLNGSGSKLTVKAKVKKKTSEMGKKLYLIGLEPYHSETGKKTVTPLANVRAKKGTITFKIKYKSDMLYKKYAVAYKKGKKYQIVSDNSYITNPEALASYSGSGPKTSSKKGLQVEEISDSLEVGTKHAVINWTLSSILTSQSNGNAVPFKYRGVTYYLDENVMSHNDGVVQAYNQGGAKVTIILLLPEDTSNATASMRFNGPAAAKFSSINTGNKAGCRTFEAVMTYLAKRYGTKNNLVSGWILGNEVDSPFYWNYGGSKKQSSYISNYARSFRICYNAVKSVSKKAKVYISVDHNWNTDPDGAGTRFFSTKSTLDSFYKKINKQGKITFQIAYHAYPQGLGDPIFWDDSNATNSVKAKIVNFKNLNVLTDYVKKNYGKKYTIMLSEQSFNSTRGEVVQAAAYAYAYYISETNSMIESFIYGREFDNDGEPGYLWGLCTKDHQKRLLWHVFQYIDTADSFTFTDPLVSSTNIKSWTKIKGFKKDKFKKMASIRNVKPAITSAESTDTNEITLTWDKIKTGDGYEIERKGPGDKDYVLVASLRGNSTVSFQDKNVLSGNTYTYRVRMFKEAPVKGKPNQKKSIFGPRSAGVKAVATTGQVVLDTKKCKVDGNKITIAWKELKGVSGYEILRSTQEEGGYTLIGKSDSTKYVDENTMSGTEYYYKVRAFVSVNGQRMWGKESDSVKETALIGLTAAVVDGKVVLNWTQWKNSGTYRVYCAEEGEDFKRIAVVKAPGAGGYSWSGVNYVNVANDKVPFEWGHTYQFKIKAEVENGKLSPDSNVADLTPDQDLNTTEVNDIPPEDTTEENTEDTEADENTESSETTENTENSEITESTESSETTGDTENSESIGDTESVENTENTETIDPTESMDTTESTGETGNTENVQNTETEDSGPGSGFVENTEHVNMPGETESQENL
;
A
#
# COMPACT_ATOMS: atom_id res chain seq x y z
N MET A 1 50.24 68.13 48.05
CA MET A 1 50.93 68.90 46.98
C MET A 1 50.93 68.08 45.70
N LYS A 2 50.69 68.68 44.51
CA LYS A 2 50.88 68.07 43.15
C LYS A 2 49.98 66.83 42.86
N LYS A 3 49.59 66.48 41.63
CA LYS A 3 49.66 67.13 40.29
C LYS A 3 48.60 66.48 39.35
N PHE A 4 48.11 67.23 38.34
CA PHE A 4 47.18 66.82 37.25
C PHE A 4 45.79 66.30 37.70
N SER A 5 44.63 66.82 37.28
CA SER A 5 44.10 67.23 35.94
C SER A 5 43.59 66.04 35.11
N GLY A 6 42.36 66.06 34.54
CA GLY A 6 41.37 67.15 34.51
C GLY A 6 39.96 66.69 34.13
N ILE A 7 38.97 67.59 34.20
CA ILE A 7 37.53 67.30 34.18
C ILE A 7 36.87 67.76 32.85
N ARG A 8 35.71 67.18 32.53
CA ARG A 8 34.76 67.60 31.46
C ARG A 8 34.50 69.12 31.47
N LEU A 9 34.34 69.76 30.31
CA LEU A 9 33.05 70.36 29.88
C LEU A 9 33.07 70.92 28.44
N PHE A 10 31.90 71.40 27.98
CA PHE A 10 31.64 72.11 26.73
C PHE A 10 32.43 73.43 26.59
N ILE A 11 32.81 73.76 25.35
CA ILE A 11 32.93 75.15 24.84
C ILE A 11 32.26 75.20 23.46
N ALA A 12 31.64 76.33 23.10
CA ALA A 12 30.90 76.53 21.86
C ALA A 12 31.68 77.29 20.79
N GLY A 13 31.37 76.99 19.53
CA GLY A 13 31.36 77.89 18.37
C GLY A 13 32.55 78.82 18.08
N LEU A 14 33.24 78.55 16.97
CA LEU A 14 33.69 79.62 16.07
C LEU A 14 33.44 79.22 14.61
N ILE A 15 33.19 80.21 13.75
CA ILE A 15 32.86 80.04 12.34
C ILE A 15 34.15 80.08 11.51
N LEU A 16 34.28 79.17 10.53
CA LEU A 16 35.05 79.46 9.33
C LEU A 16 34.36 78.83 8.10
N SER A 17 34.16 79.63 7.06
CA SER A 17 33.36 79.26 5.89
C SER A 17 34.21 78.73 4.74
N LEU A 18 34.02 77.46 4.39
CA LEU A 18 34.40 76.90 3.08
C LEU A 18 33.19 76.21 2.46
N GLY A 19 32.73 76.74 1.32
CA GLY A 19 31.49 76.33 0.67
C GLY A 19 31.62 74.98 -0.04
N VAL A 20 31.33 73.88 0.65
CA VAL A 20 31.03 72.59 0.00
C VAL A 20 29.55 72.56 -0.33
N SER A 21 29.22 72.60 -1.63
CA SER A 21 27.85 72.58 -2.10
C SER A 21 27.16 71.26 -1.71
N PHE A 22 26.20 71.33 -0.78
CA PHE A 22 25.26 70.24 -0.51
C PHE A 22 24.32 70.09 -1.72
N PHE A 23 24.80 69.41 -2.76
CA PHE A 23 23.90 68.76 -3.71
C PHE A 23 23.07 67.74 -2.92
N PRO A 24 21.73 67.86 -2.86
CA PRO A 24 20.93 66.73 -2.43
C PRO A 24 21.25 65.58 -3.36
N ALA A 25 21.53 64.39 -2.83
CA ALA A 25 21.86 63.23 -3.65
C ALA A 25 20.73 62.98 -4.64
N GLU A 26 20.95 63.32 -5.92
CA GLU A 26 19.91 63.22 -6.93
C GLU A 26 19.42 61.78 -6.96
N CYS A 27 18.17 61.57 -6.57
CA CYS A 27 17.52 60.29 -6.74
C CYS A 27 17.38 60.05 -8.23
N VAL A 28 18.38 59.39 -8.83
CA VAL A 28 18.43 59.03 -10.24
C VAL A 28 17.25 58.10 -10.51
N LYS A 29 16.10 58.70 -10.84
CA LYS A 29 14.87 58.01 -11.23
C LYS A 29 15.23 57.15 -12.44
N ALA A 30 15.43 55.85 -12.19
CA ALA A 30 15.81 54.88 -13.20
C ALA A 30 14.86 55.01 -14.39
N ALA A 31 15.39 55.54 -15.49
CA ALA A 31 14.57 56.11 -16.55
C ALA A 31 13.57 55.06 -17.07
N GLU A 32 12.27 55.39 -17.05
CA GLU A 32 11.25 54.44 -17.44
C GLU A 32 11.52 53.85 -18.82
N ASN A 33 11.50 52.52 -18.93
CA ASN A 33 11.69 51.83 -20.19
C ASN A 33 10.71 52.39 -21.25
N PRO A 34 11.20 52.95 -22.37
CA PRO A 34 10.38 53.66 -23.33
C PRO A 34 9.44 52.73 -24.12
N VAL A 35 9.65 51.41 -24.02
CA VAL A 35 8.75 50.36 -24.49
C VAL A 35 8.38 49.46 -23.30
N ALA A 36 7.09 49.20 -23.09
CA ALA A 36 6.62 48.23 -22.10
C ALA A 36 5.96 47.04 -22.80
N ILE A 37 6.43 45.81 -22.56
CA ILE A 37 5.71 44.60 -22.99
C ILE A 37 4.41 44.49 -22.18
N LYS A 38 3.31 44.15 -22.87
CA LYS A 38 1.96 44.08 -22.28
C LYS A 38 1.34 42.68 -22.36
N SER A 39 1.75 41.85 -23.32
CA SER A 39 1.45 40.41 -23.32
C SER A 39 2.52 39.64 -24.07
N CYS A 40 2.83 38.44 -23.59
CA CYS A 40 3.63 37.45 -24.29
C CYS A 40 2.87 36.12 -24.16
N LYS A 41 2.06 35.80 -25.17
CA LYS A 41 1.09 34.70 -25.12
C LYS A 41 1.06 33.85 -26.39
N LEU A 42 0.96 32.55 -26.21
CA LEU A 42 0.65 31.58 -27.27
C LEU A 42 -0.82 31.70 -27.68
N ASN A 43 -1.13 31.36 -28.93
CA ASN A 43 -2.51 31.15 -29.40
C ASN A 43 -3.09 29.84 -28.86
N GLY A 44 -4.39 29.61 -29.03
CA GLY A 44 -5.09 28.43 -28.49
C GLY A 44 -4.54 27.07 -28.92
N SER A 45 -3.88 26.98 -30.09
CA SER A 45 -3.24 25.75 -30.59
C SER A 45 -1.72 25.69 -30.34
N GLY A 46 -1.17 26.53 -29.46
CA GLY A 46 0.26 26.56 -29.09
C GLY A 46 1.26 26.99 -30.19
N SER A 47 0.85 26.94 -31.46
CA SER A 47 1.73 27.02 -32.64
C SER A 47 2.34 28.39 -32.93
N LYS A 48 1.80 29.49 -32.37
CA LYS A 48 2.21 30.87 -32.65
C LYS A 48 2.30 31.70 -31.36
N LEU A 49 3.50 32.22 -31.06
CA LEU A 49 3.72 33.17 -29.98
C LEU A 49 3.44 34.61 -30.45
N THR A 50 2.61 35.33 -29.69
CA THR A 50 2.29 36.74 -29.91
C THR A 50 2.83 37.60 -28.77
N VAL A 51 3.69 38.57 -29.11
CA VAL A 51 4.23 39.55 -28.16
C VAL A 51 3.67 40.93 -28.49
N LYS A 52 2.82 41.49 -27.62
CA LYS A 52 2.30 42.86 -27.73
C LYS A 52 3.08 43.79 -26.80
N ALA A 53 3.50 44.94 -27.30
CA ALA A 53 4.19 45.96 -26.52
C ALA A 53 3.65 47.37 -26.81
N LYS A 54 3.69 48.26 -25.81
CA LYS A 54 3.33 49.68 -25.91
C LYS A 54 4.61 50.51 -25.90
N VAL A 55 4.91 51.16 -27.02
CA VAL A 55 5.94 52.20 -27.12
C VAL A 55 5.37 53.47 -26.48
N LYS A 56 5.85 53.80 -25.26
CA LYS A 56 5.50 55.04 -24.54
C LYS A 56 6.08 56.26 -25.27
N LYS A 57 7.39 56.23 -25.50
CA LYS A 57 8.17 57.27 -26.19
C LYS A 57 8.97 56.62 -27.32
N LYS A 58 8.82 57.11 -28.55
CA LYS A 58 9.74 56.76 -29.64
C LYS A 58 10.89 57.76 -29.61
N THR A 59 12.13 57.29 -29.66
CA THR A 59 13.33 58.13 -29.83
C THR A 59 13.86 58.04 -31.26
N SER A 60 14.72 58.99 -31.65
CA SER A 60 15.46 58.95 -32.92
C SER A 60 16.31 57.69 -33.05
N GLU A 61 17.00 57.29 -31.98
CA GLU A 61 17.84 56.07 -31.94
C GLU A 61 17.12 54.78 -32.36
N MET A 62 15.81 54.67 -32.10
CA MET A 62 15.02 53.50 -32.49
C MET A 62 14.87 53.34 -34.01
N GLY A 63 15.15 54.39 -34.78
CA GLY A 63 15.15 54.38 -36.24
C GLY A 63 13.81 53.96 -36.87
N LYS A 64 13.91 53.15 -37.94
CA LYS A 64 12.77 52.67 -38.73
C LYS A 64 12.15 51.36 -38.19
N LYS A 65 12.91 50.52 -37.47
CA LYS A 65 12.50 49.16 -37.05
C LYS A 65 12.81 48.85 -35.59
N LEU A 66 11.84 48.28 -34.88
CA LEU A 66 12.04 47.62 -33.58
C LEU A 66 12.07 46.10 -33.77
N TYR A 67 12.85 45.42 -32.94
CA TYR A 67 13.17 44.00 -33.05
C TYR A 67 12.73 43.27 -31.78
N LEU A 68 12.13 42.09 -31.95
CA LEU A 68 11.89 41.15 -30.86
C LEU A 68 13.11 40.24 -30.74
N ILE A 69 13.72 40.19 -29.56
CA ILE A 69 14.82 39.26 -29.26
C ILE A 69 14.38 38.24 -28.19
N GLY A 70 14.81 37.00 -28.37
CA GLY A 70 14.76 35.97 -27.34
C GLY A 70 16.07 35.94 -26.56
N LEU A 71 15.96 35.89 -25.23
CA LEU A 71 17.08 35.79 -24.29
C LEU A 71 16.91 34.52 -23.47
N GLU A 72 18.00 33.80 -23.26
CA GLU A 72 18.04 32.65 -22.33
C GLU A 72 17.80 33.14 -20.88
N PRO A 73 17.28 32.30 -19.95
CA PRO A 73 16.90 32.77 -18.62
C PRO A 73 18.10 33.37 -17.85
N TYR A 74 19.28 32.78 -18.00
CA TYR A 74 20.52 33.24 -17.37
C TYR A 74 21.09 34.55 -17.97
N HIS A 75 20.65 34.98 -19.16
CA HIS A 75 21.15 36.24 -19.74
C HIS A 75 20.62 37.48 -19.01
N SER A 76 21.50 38.47 -18.82
CA SER A 76 21.17 39.74 -18.18
C SER A 76 20.11 40.52 -18.96
N GLU A 77 19.26 41.23 -18.23
CA GLU A 77 17.96 41.74 -18.71
C GLU A 77 18.05 43.06 -19.50
N THR A 78 19.19 43.75 -19.45
CA THR A 78 19.41 45.10 -20.02
C THR A 78 20.62 45.15 -20.99
N GLY A 79 20.82 46.31 -21.65
CA GLY A 79 22.02 46.62 -22.43
C GLY A 79 22.03 46.14 -23.88
N LYS A 80 23.22 46.11 -24.50
CA LYS A 80 23.45 45.67 -25.89
C LYS A 80 23.66 44.16 -25.96
N LYS A 81 23.00 43.47 -26.89
CA LYS A 81 23.07 42.01 -27.08
C LYS A 81 23.54 41.64 -28.49
N THR A 82 24.34 40.57 -28.57
CA THR A 82 24.65 39.88 -29.84
C THR A 82 23.71 38.67 -29.94
N VAL A 83 22.60 38.82 -30.66
CA VAL A 83 21.56 37.79 -30.83
C VAL A 83 20.87 37.94 -32.18
N THR A 84 20.38 36.85 -32.75
CA THR A 84 19.48 36.88 -33.92
C THR A 84 18.07 37.29 -33.48
N PRO A 85 17.47 38.33 -34.06
CA PRO A 85 16.07 38.68 -33.76
C PRO A 85 15.09 37.59 -34.21
N LEU A 86 14.04 37.40 -33.42
CA LEU A 86 12.93 36.49 -33.74
C LEU A 86 11.94 37.13 -34.73
N ALA A 87 11.78 38.46 -34.67
CA ALA A 87 10.94 39.24 -35.57
C ALA A 87 11.34 40.73 -35.58
N ASN A 88 10.83 41.49 -36.54
CA ASN A 88 10.97 42.95 -36.61
C ASN A 88 9.66 43.62 -37.06
N VAL A 89 9.42 44.86 -36.61
CA VAL A 89 8.22 45.67 -36.93
C VAL A 89 8.58 47.14 -37.11
N ARG A 90 7.72 47.91 -37.81
CA ARG A 90 7.89 49.37 -37.98
C ARG A 90 7.86 50.08 -36.63
N ALA A 91 8.87 50.91 -36.35
CA ALA A 91 8.98 51.66 -35.11
C ALA A 91 7.98 52.84 -35.07
N LYS A 92 6.90 52.72 -34.27
CA LYS A 92 5.87 53.75 -34.05
C LYS A 92 5.54 53.92 -32.56
N LYS A 93 5.08 55.11 -32.16
CA LYS A 93 4.45 55.34 -30.84
C LYS A 93 3.17 54.51 -30.73
N GLY A 94 2.76 54.13 -29.52
CA GLY A 94 1.57 53.31 -29.31
C GLY A 94 1.86 51.80 -29.39
N THR A 95 0.89 51.01 -29.84
CA THR A 95 0.96 49.55 -29.75
C THR A 95 1.67 48.94 -30.96
N ILE A 96 2.61 48.02 -30.71
CA ILE A 96 3.26 47.15 -31.68
C ILE A 96 2.99 45.68 -31.31
N THR A 97 2.97 44.79 -32.30
CA THR A 97 2.70 43.36 -32.11
C THR A 97 3.63 42.54 -32.99
N PHE A 98 4.36 41.63 -32.37
CA PHE A 98 5.16 40.60 -33.05
C PHE A 98 4.36 39.29 -33.03
N LYS A 99 4.32 38.58 -34.15
CA LYS A 99 3.78 37.20 -34.27
C LYS A 99 4.91 36.32 -34.82
N ILE A 100 5.20 35.20 -34.16
CA ILE A 100 6.24 34.24 -34.59
C ILE A 100 5.77 32.79 -34.42
N LYS A 101 6.23 31.88 -35.28
CA LYS A 101 6.01 30.42 -35.10
C LYS A 101 6.72 29.99 -33.81
N TYR A 102 6.00 29.26 -32.96
CA TYR A 102 6.57 28.70 -31.72
C TYR A 102 7.50 27.52 -32.03
N LYS A 103 8.48 27.28 -31.14
CA LYS A 103 9.42 26.15 -31.14
C LYS A 103 9.64 25.72 -29.69
N SER A 104 9.92 24.46 -29.41
CA SER A 104 10.12 23.96 -28.03
C SER A 104 11.23 24.73 -27.27
N ASP A 105 12.31 25.11 -27.95
CA ASP A 105 13.42 25.89 -27.38
C ASP A 105 13.05 27.33 -26.96
N MET A 106 11.80 27.75 -27.20
CA MET A 106 11.26 29.07 -26.83
C MET A 106 10.54 29.10 -25.47
N LEU A 107 10.25 27.94 -24.87
CA LEU A 107 9.40 27.83 -23.66
C LEU A 107 9.90 28.66 -22.47
N TYR A 108 11.20 28.61 -22.21
CA TYR A 108 11.84 29.26 -21.06
C TYR A 108 12.42 30.65 -21.36
N LYS A 109 12.44 31.08 -22.63
CA LYS A 109 13.11 32.33 -23.02
C LYS A 109 12.39 33.57 -22.47
N LYS A 110 13.20 34.57 -22.08
CA LYS A 110 12.77 35.96 -21.88
C LYS A 110 12.65 36.66 -23.24
N TYR A 111 11.59 37.43 -23.42
CA TYR A 111 11.36 38.23 -24.63
C TYR A 111 11.59 39.71 -24.31
N ALA A 112 12.32 40.42 -25.19
CA ALA A 112 12.61 41.84 -25.05
C ALA A 112 12.46 42.57 -26.39
N VAL A 113 12.10 43.86 -26.34
CA VAL A 113 12.09 44.74 -27.51
C VAL A 113 13.40 45.54 -27.55
N ALA A 114 14.02 45.57 -28.72
CA ALA A 114 15.30 46.22 -28.96
C ALA A 114 15.32 47.04 -30.25
N TYR A 115 16.29 47.95 -30.38
CA TYR A 115 16.67 48.56 -31.67
C TYR A 115 18.10 48.16 -32.06
N LYS A 116 18.44 48.24 -33.35
CA LYS A 116 19.79 47.88 -33.85
C LYS A 116 20.75 49.06 -33.66
N LYS A 117 21.85 48.88 -32.92
CA LYS A 117 22.92 49.87 -32.72
C LYS A 117 24.25 49.23 -33.15
N GLY A 118 24.68 49.54 -34.38
CA GLY A 118 25.80 48.84 -35.05
C GLY A 118 25.48 47.36 -35.33
N LYS A 119 26.43 46.47 -35.04
CA LYS A 119 26.27 45.00 -35.15
C LYS A 119 25.49 44.36 -33.98
N LYS A 120 25.02 45.13 -32.98
CA LYS A 120 24.34 44.64 -31.76
C LYS A 120 22.93 45.23 -31.60
N TYR A 121 22.11 44.64 -30.74
CA TYR A 121 20.75 45.10 -30.42
C TYR A 121 20.67 45.69 -29.02
N GLN A 122 20.28 46.96 -28.90
CA GLN A 122 20.09 47.67 -27.63
C GLN A 122 18.67 47.43 -27.11
N ILE A 123 18.55 46.81 -25.93
CA ILE A 123 17.25 46.61 -25.25
C ILE A 123 16.66 47.97 -24.84
N VAL A 124 15.35 48.12 -25.04
CA VAL A 124 14.56 49.32 -24.69
C VAL A 124 13.22 48.98 -23.99
N SER A 125 13.07 47.74 -23.51
CA SER A 125 11.92 47.30 -22.74
C SER A 125 12.28 46.46 -21.53
N ASP A 126 11.39 46.41 -20.54
CA ASP A 126 11.31 45.30 -19.61
C ASP A 126 11.09 43.97 -20.37
N ASN A 127 11.53 42.87 -19.78
CA ASN A 127 11.45 41.53 -20.37
C ASN A 127 10.21 40.77 -19.86
N SER A 128 9.61 39.93 -20.69
CA SER A 128 8.50 39.04 -20.30
C SER A 128 8.79 37.61 -20.73
N TYR A 129 8.41 36.63 -19.92
CA TYR A 129 8.28 35.23 -20.36
C TYR A 129 6.93 34.99 -21.02
N ILE A 130 6.72 33.79 -21.59
CA ILE A 130 5.38 33.29 -21.94
C ILE A 130 4.52 33.22 -20.66
N THR A 131 3.28 33.72 -20.71
CA THR A 131 2.38 33.76 -19.54
C THR A 131 1.14 32.87 -19.63
N ASN A 132 0.99 32.10 -20.71
CA ASN A 132 0.02 31.01 -20.85
C ASN A 132 0.66 29.72 -21.39
N PRO A 133 1.70 29.16 -20.74
CA PRO A 133 2.31 27.89 -21.13
C PRO A 133 1.27 26.74 -21.24
N GLU A 134 0.17 26.80 -20.51
CA GLU A 134 -0.95 25.85 -20.56
C GLU A 134 -1.75 25.82 -21.87
N ALA A 135 -1.38 26.65 -22.85
CA ALA A 135 -1.79 26.50 -24.25
C ALA A 135 -0.98 25.42 -25.03
N LEU A 136 -0.04 24.74 -24.36
CA LEU A 136 0.71 23.58 -24.86
C LEU A 136 0.32 22.27 -24.18
N ALA A 137 -0.47 22.33 -23.10
CA ALA A 137 -0.71 21.21 -22.20
C ALA A 137 -1.41 20.04 -22.90
N SER A 138 -0.72 18.89 -22.95
CA SER A 138 -1.27 17.62 -23.43
C SER A 138 -2.33 17.05 -22.49
N TYR A 139 -2.31 17.41 -21.21
CA TYR A 139 -3.28 16.94 -20.22
C TYR A 139 -4.10 18.10 -19.60
N SER A 140 -5.42 17.92 -19.59
CA SER A 140 -6.41 18.92 -19.12
C SER A 140 -7.19 18.50 -17.87
N GLY A 141 -7.00 17.26 -17.41
CA GLY A 141 -7.63 16.71 -16.20
C GLY A 141 -7.09 17.31 -14.90
N SER A 142 -7.80 17.09 -13.80
CA SER A 142 -7.51 17.67 -12.47
C SER A 142 -6.84 16.71 -11.50
N GLY A 143 -6.63 15.45 -11.89
CA GLY A 143 -6.38 14.38 -10.95
C GLY A 143 -7.62 14.01 -10.14
N PRO A 144 -7.44 13.21 -9.06
CA PRO A 144 -8.50 12.82 -8.15
C PRO A 144 -9.31 13.99 -7.57
N LYS A 145 -10.56 13.73 -7.18
CA LYS A 145 -11.39 14.67 -6.42
C LYS A 145 -11.20 14.38 -4.93
N THR A 146 -10.84 15.40 -4.15
CA THR A 146 -10.66 15.27 -2.69
C THR A 146 -11.87 15.84 -1.96
N SER A 147 -12.41 15.08 -0.99
CA SER A 147 -13.60 15.43 -0.20
C SER A 147 -13.28 16.31 1.03
N SER A 148 -12.00 16.37 1.39
CA SER A 148 -11.45 16.96 2.60
C SER A 148 -10.05 17.48 2.30
N LYS A 149 -9.56 18.41 3.12
CA LYS A 149 -8.21 18.99 3.05
C LYS A 149 -7.13 18.12 3.68
N LYS A 150 -7.50 16.99 4.29
CA LYS A 150 -6.60 16.12 5.05
C LYS A 150 -5.47 15.57 4.19
N GLY A 151 -4.24 15.79 4.62
CA GLY A 151 -3.05 15.33 3.95
C GLY A 151 -1.90 15.07 4.90
N LEU A 152 -0.88 14.42 4.37
CA LEU A 152 0.26 13.86 5.08
C LEU A 152 1.51 14.07 4.21
N GLN A 153 2.63 14.41 4.84
CA GLN A 153 3.95 14.22 4.27
C GLN A 153 4.23 12.73 4.42
N VAL A 154 4.07 12.00 3.32
CA VAL A 154 3.92 10.54 3.34
C VAL A 154 5.27 9.85 3.30
N GLU A 155 5.36 8.73 4.03
CA GLU A 155 6.56 7.90 4.13
C GLU A 155 6.24 6.49 3.63
N GLU A 156 5.20 5.84 4.17
CA GLU A 156 4.81 4.46 3.83
C GLU A 156 3.43 4.34 3.16
N ILE A 157 3.36 3.63 2.03
CA ILE A 157 2.16 3.60 1.17
C ILE A 157 0.98 2.87 1.83
N SER A 158 1.22 1.75 2.53
CA SER A 158 0.16 1.00 3.23
C SER A 158 -0.55 1.87 4.27
N ASP A 159 0.25 2.61 5.01
CA ASP A 159 -0.08 3.30 6.25
C ASP A 159 -0.73 4.65 5.95
N SER A 160 -0.13 5.41 5.02
CA SER A 160 -0.68 6.66 4.50
C SER A 160 -2.02 6.47 3.80
N LEU A 161 -2.28 5.29 3.22
CA LEU A 161 -3.59 4.91 2.67
C LEU A 161 -4.55 4.36 3.75
N GLU A 162 -4.09 3.65 4.79
CA GLU A 162 -4.93 3.22 5.92
C GLU A 162 -5.52 4.41 6.70
N VAL A 163 -4.73 5.47 6.91
CA VAL A 163 -5.24 6.73 7.51
C VAL A 163 -6.10 7.55 6.54
N GLY A 164 -6.23 7.10 5.29
CA GLY A 164 -7.13 7.68 4.29
C GLY A 164 -6.70 9.07 3.80
N THR A 165 -5.40 9.31 3.65
CA THR A 165 -4.81 10.56 3.13
C THR A 165 -5.49 11.03 1.84
N LYS A 166 -5.88 12.31 1.76
CA LYS A 166 -6.46 12.91 0.54
C LYS A 166 -5.47 13.75 -0.24
N HIS A 167 -4.42 14.24 0.42
CA HIS A 167 -3.34 15.02 -0.19
C HIS A 167 -1.99 14.44 0.28
N ALA A 168 -1.25 13.80 -0.62
CA ALA A 168 0.05 13.22 -0.31
C ALA A 168 1.16 14.20 -0.73
N VAL A 169 2.08 14.52 0.18
CA VAL A 169 3.27 15.33 -0.10
C VAL A 169 4.51 14.46 0.01
N ILE A 170 5.35 14.47 -1.03
CA ILE A 170 6.55 13.62 -1.13
C ILE A 170 7.78 14.51 -1.39
N ASN A 171 8.88 14.22 -0.71
CA ASN A 171 10.17 14.89 -0.90
C ASN A 171 10.98 14.18 -2.01
N TRP A 172 11.31 14.89 -3.09
CA TRP A 172 12.19 14.39 -4.15
C TRP A 172 13.48 15.20 -4.23
N THR A 173 14.63 14.52 -4.22
CA THR A 173 15.94 15.16 -4.34
C THR A 173 16.42 15.13 -5.80
N LEU A 174 16.85 16.28 -6.33
CA LEU A 174 17.38 16.37 -7.68
C LEU A 174 18.65 15.54 -7.90
N SER A 175 19.36 15.18 -6.82
CA SER A 175 20.59 14.37 -6.86
C SER A 175 20.36 12.85 -6.82
N SER A 176 19.14 12.38 -6.50
CA SER A 176 18.75 10.98 -6.79
C SER A 176 18.16 10.87 -8.20
N ILE A 177 17.43 11.90 -8.65
CA ILE A 177 16.83 11.95 -9.99
C ILE A 177 17.89 12.07 -11.12
N LEU A 178 18.95 12.86 -10.91
CA LEU A 178 20.01 13.08 -11.91
C LEU A 178 21.27 12.29 -11.54
N THR A 179 21.77 11.50 -12.49
CA THR A 179 22.91 10.61 -12.31
C THR A 179 24.02 10.83 -13.35
N SER A 180 25.10 10.06 -13.30
CA SER A 180 26.17 10.07 -14.30
C SER A 180 25.94 8.99 -15.38
N GLN A 181 26.59 9.14 -16.53
CA GLN A 181 26.60 8.11 -17.59
C GLN A 181 27.20 6.77 -17.12
N SER A 182 27.96 6.77 -16.02
CA SER A 182 28.64 5.59 -15.47
C SER A 182 27.80 4.79 -14.47
N ASN A 183 26.58 5.22 -14.17
CA ASN A 183 25.62 4.43 -13.39
C ASN A 183 24.92 3.43 -14.34
N GLY A 184 24.79 2.16 -13.92
CA GLY A 184 24.13 1.12 -14.72
C GLY A 184 22.66 1.43 -15.08
N ASN A 185 21.96 2.22 -14.25
CA ASN A 185 20.55 2.58 -14.42
C ASN A 185 20.35 3.90 -15.22
N ALA A 186 21.38 4.41 -15.90
CA ALA A 186 21.41 5.77 -16.45
C ALA A 186 20.67 5.96 -17.78
N VAL A 187 19.45 6.50 -17.74
CA VAL A 187 18.63 6.79 -18.93
C VAL A 187 19.05 8.12 -19.60
N PRO A 188 19.40 8.13 -20.89
CA PRO A 188 19.84 9.35 -21.59
C PRO A 188 18.67 10.25 -22.05
N PHE A 189 18.59 11.47 -21.50
CA PHE A 189 17.68 12.52 -21.94
C PHE A 189 18.41 13.65 -22.70
N LYS A 190 18.19 13.73 -24.02
CA LYS A 190 18.83 14.73 -24.91
C LYS A 190 18.07 16.06 -24.91
N TYR A 191 18.59 17.07 -24.21
CA TYR A 191 18.01 18.41 -24.13
C TYR A 191 18.93 19.48 -24.76
N ARG A 192 18.42 20.17 -25.79
CA ARG A 192 19.09 21.29 -26.51
C ARG A 192 20.54 21.00 -26.97
N GLY A 193 20.81 19.74 -27.32
CA GLY A 193 22.11 19.29 -27.84
C GLY A 193 23.06 18.69 -26.79
N VAL A 194 22.68 18.69 -25.51
CA VAL A 194 23.40 18.02 -24.41
C VAL A 194 22.60 16.80 -23.96
N THR A 195 23.27 15.70 -23.65
CA THR A 195 22.65 14.54 -22.99
C THR A 195 22.78 14.71 -21.47
N TYR A 196 21.68 14.52 -20.76
CA TYR A 196 21.59 14.41 -19.31
C TYR A 196 21.21 12.97 -18.95
N TYR A 197 21.57 12.49 -17.77
CA TYR A 197 21.28 11.13 -17.34
C TYR A 197 20.40 11.13 -16.10
N LEU A 198 19.42 10.23 -16.07
CA LEU A 198 18.49 10.04 -14.95
C LEU A 198 18.53 8.59 -14.50
N ASP A 199 18.33 8.33 -13.21
CA ASP A 199 18.32 6.96 -12.68
C ASP A 199 16.95 6.32 -12.85
N GLU A 200 16.85 5.22 -13.62
CA GLU A 200 15.55 4.61 -13.89
C GLU A 200 14.94 3.88 -12.70
N ASN A 201 15.74 3.37 -11.75
CA ASN A 201 15.19 2.74 -10.55
C ASN A 201 14.48 3.79 -9.70
N VAL A 202 15.08 4.97 -9.56
CA VAL A 202 14.44 6.14 -8.93
C VAL A 202 13.22 6.61 -9.72
N MET A 203 13.21 6.55 -11.06
CA MET A 203 12.04 6.97 -11.86
C MET A 203 10.90 5.96 -11.85
N SER A 204 11.18 4.66 -11.90
CA SER A 204 10.17 3.59 -11.85
C SER A 204 9.56 3.44 -10.46
N HIS A 205 10.36 3.56 -9.39
CA HIS A 205 9.83 3.66 -8.01
C HIS A 205 8.89 4.87 -7.87
N ASN A 206 9.33 6.05 -8.30
CA ASN A 206 8.51 7.27 -8.21
C ASN A 206 7.24 7.21 -9.06
N ASP A 207 7.26 6.58 -10.24
CA ASP A 207 6.04 6.30 -11.00
C ASP A 207 5.06 5.43 -10.19
N GLY A 208 5.53 4.33 -9.58
CA GLY A 208 4.71 3.45 -8.75
C GLY A 208 4.09 4.17 -7.54
N VAL A 209 4.88 4.96 -6.82
CA VAL A 209 4.40 5.79 -5.68
C VAL A 209 3.34 6.79 -6.15
N VAL A 210 3.58 7.51 -7.26
CA VAL A 210 2.63 8.50 -7.79
C VAL A 210 1.35 7.83 -8.29
N GLN A 211 1.45 6.64 -8.90
CA GLN A 211 0.28 5.87 -9.34
C GLN A 211 -0.53 5.36 -8.16
N ALA A 212 0.08 4.74 -7.15
CA ALA A 212 -0.59 4.21 -5.96
C ALA A 212 -1.43 5.28 -5.23
N TYR A 213 -0.86 6.46 -5.00
CA TYR A 213 -1.61 7.56 -4.37
C TYR A 213 -2.73 8.11 -5.25
N ASN A 214 -2.52 8.26 -6.57
CA ASN A 214 -3.58 8.70 -7.47
C ASN A 214 -4.73 7.67 -7.57
N GLN A 215 -4.42 6.36 -7.55
CA GLN A 215 -5.40 5.27 -7.52
C GLN A 215 -6.17 5.24 -6.18
N GLY A 216 -5.49 5.44 -5.05
CA GLY A 216 -6.09 5.64 -3.73
C GLY A 216 -6.90 6.95 -3.58
N GLY A 217 -7.05 7.74 -4.65
CA GLY A 217 -7.84 8.97 -4.68
C GLY A 217 -7.14 10.19 -4.06
N ALA A 218 -5.87 10.08 -3.68
CA ALA A 218 -5.09 11.16 -3.11
C ALA A 218 -4.45 12.03 -4.21
N LYS A 219 -4.35 13.34 -3.97
CA LYS A 219 -3.60 14.26 -4.84
C LYS A 219 -2.13 14.28 -4.44
N VAL A 220 -1.26 13.81 -5.33
CA VAL A 220 0.18 13.89 -5.14
C VAL A 220 0.72 15.31 -5.37
N THR A 221 1.57 15.77 -4.45
CA THR A 221 2.36 17.00 -4.55
C THR A 221 3.82 16.69 -4.23
N ILE A 222 4.75 17.18 -5.06
CA ILE A 222 6.18 16.95 -4.88
C ILE A 222 6.85 18.21 -4.34
N ILE A 223 7.64 18.09 -3.27
CA ILE A 223 8.65 19.07 -2.88
C ILE A 223 9.95 18.71 -3.60
N LEU A 224 10.36 19.56 -4.54
CA LEU A 224 11.57 19.36 -5.32
C LEU A 224 12.76 20.05 -4.63
N LEU A 225 13.61 19.24 -4.03
CA LEU A 225 14.76 19.61 -3.22
C LEU A 225 16.07 19.46 -4.01
N LEU A 226 17.08 20.23 -3.64
CA LEU A 226 18.45 20.11 -4.15
C LEU A 226 19.39 20.04 -2.94
N PRO A 227 19.76 18.84 -2.46
CA PRO A 227 20.61 18.70 -1.28
C PRO A 227 21.97 19.39 -1.48
N GLU A 228 22.57 19.85 -0.39
CA GLU A 228 23.93 20.38 -0.42
C GLU A 228 24.93 19.21 -0.32
N ASP A 229 25.17 18.56 -1.47
CA ASP A 229 25.86 17.27 -1.58
C ASP A 229 27.08 17.29 -2.52
N THR A 230 27.72 16.12 -2.67
CA THR A 230 28.87 15.88 -3.56
C THR A 230 28.49 15.42 -4.98
N SER A 231 27.20 15.29 -5.33
CA SER A 231 26.78 14.74 -6.62
C SER A 231 27.19 15.63 -7.79
N ASN A 232 27.99 15.07 -8.70
CA ASN A 232 28.51 15.77 -9.87
C ASN A 232 27.42 16.13 -10.89
N ALA A 233 26.35 15.35 -10.99
CA ALA A 233 25.25 15.59 -11.93
C ALA A 233 24.50 16.90 -11.61
N THR A 234 24.31 17.18 -10.31
CA THR A 234 23.64 18.38 -9.79
C THR A 234 24.58 19.54 -9.45
N ALA A 235 25.90 19.32 -9.37
CA ALA A 235 26.88 20.35 -9.00
C ALA A 235 26.73 21.67 -9.80
N SER A 236 26.46 21.57 -11.10
CA SER A 236 26.26 22.74 -11.98
C SER A 236 25.13 23.69 -11.56
N MET A 237 24.16 23.20 -10.79
CA MET A 237 22.98 23.95 -10.31
C MET A 237 22.98 24.25 -8.80
N ARG A 238 24.01 23.86 -8.03
CA ARG A 238 24.16 24.27 -6.62
C ARG A 238 24.78 25.67 -6.47
N PHE A 239 24.70 26.22 -5.27
CA PHE A 239 25.45 27.42 -4.86
C PHE A 239 26.70 27.12 -4.02
N ASN A 240 26.93 25.86 -3.64
CA ASN A 240 28.03 25.38 -2.78
C ASN A 240 27.97 26.06 -1.40
N GLY A 241 27.13 25.49 -0.55
CA GLY A 241 26.81 26.00 0.78
C GLY A 241 27.84 25.68 1.88
N PRO A 242 27.74 26.35 3.04
CA PRO A 242 28.39 25.90 4.26
C PRO A 242 27.78 24.57 4.72
N ALA A 243 28.49 23.77 5.51
CA ALA A 243 28.01 22.46 6.01
C ALA A 243 26.70 22.50 6.83
N ALA A 244 26.26 23.69 7.26
CA ALA A 244 24.97 23.91 7.91
C ALA A 244 23.78 24.03 6.93
N ALA A 245 24.03 24.24 5.63
CA ALA A 245 23.00 24.24 4.60
C ALA A 245 22.54 22.81 4.30
N LYS A 246 21.23 22.57 4.37
CA LYS A 246 20.63 21.27 4.03
C LYS A 246 20.31 21.17 2.54
N PHE A 247 19.82 22.27 1.94
CA PHE A 247 19.50 22.33 0.52
C PHE A 247 19.99 23.64 -0.13
N SER A 248 20.49 23.53 -1.36
CA SER A 248 20.85 24.64 -2.23
C SER A 248 19.63 25.23 -2.94
N SER A 249 19.63 26.55 -3.14
CA SER A 249 18.71 27.17 -4.10
C SER A 249 19.21 26.90 -5.54
N ILE A 250 18.30 26.64 -6.49
CA ILE A 250 18.68 26.31 -7.86
C ILE A 250 19.43 27.49 -8.51
N ASN A 251 20.73 27.32 -8.78
CA ASN A 251 21.62 28.31 -9.37
C ASN A 251 21.39 28.48 -10.88
N THR A 252 20.29 29.16 -11.21
CA THR A 252 19.98 29.59 -12.59
C THR A 252 20.70 30.89 -12.98
N GLY A 253 21.67 31.33 -12.17
CA GLY A 253 22.60 32.43 -12.44
C GLY A 253 23.56 32.14 -13.59
N ASN A 254 24.03 30.89 -13.70
CA ASN A 254 25.01 30.45 -14.68
C ASN A 254 24.36 29.66 -15.86
N LYS A 255 25.09 29.48 -16.98
CA LYS A 255 24.59 28.76 -18.17
C LYS A 255 24.33 27.28 -17.91
N ALA A 256 25.23 26.60 -17.20
CA ALA A 256 25.17 25.16 -16.98
C ALA A 256 24.00 24.79 -16.05
N GLY A 257 23.97 25.32 -14.83
CA GLY A 257 22.87 25.07 -13.88
C GLY A 257 21.49 25.44 -14.41
N CYS A 258 21.39 26.56 -15.14
CA CYS A 258 20.15 26.92 -15.84
C CYS A 258 19.74 25.89 -16.91
N ARG A 259 20.68 25.23 -17.60
CA ARG A 259 20.38 24.21 -18.60
C ARG A 259 20.08 22.85 -17.99
N THR A 260 20.82 22.42 -16.97
CA THR A 260 20.55 21.19 -16.22
C THR A 260 19.17 21.25 -15.56
N PHE A 261 18.80 22.39 -14.97
CA PHE A 261 17.46 22.58 -14.41
C PHE A 261 16.35 22.68 -15.47
N GLU A 262 16.59 23.35 -16.61
CA GLU A 262 15.66 23.29 -17.76
C GLU A 262 15.46 21.85 -18.25
N ALA A 263 16.51 21.04 -18.32
CA ALA A 263 16.46 19.65 -18.79
C ALA A 263 15.62 18.78 -17.85
N VAL A 264 15.98 18.71 -16.56
CA VAL A 264 15.29 17.87 -15.58
C VAL A 264 13.83 18.29 -15.42
N MET A 265 13.50 19.59 -15.37
CA MET A 265 12.11 20.03 -15.33
C MET A 265 11.34 19.69 -16.63
N THR A 266 11.99 19.68 -17.79
CA THR A 266 11.36 19.26 -19.06
C THR A 266 11.07 17.75 -19.07
N TYR A 267 11.93 16.93 -18.45
CA TYR A 267 11.69 15.49 -18.30
C TYR A 267 10.57 15.22 -17.28
N LEU A 268 10.71 15.73 -16.05
CA LEU A 268 9.76 15.50 -14.96
C LEU A 268 8.35 16.00 -15.32
N ALA A 269 8.22 17.20 -15.89
CA ALA A 269 6.92 17.71 -16.33
C ALA A 269 6.26 16.85 -17.42
N LYS A 270 7.04 16.12 -18.25
CA LYS A 270 6.51 15.21 -19.25
C LYS A 270 6.03 13.89 -18.65
N ARG A 271 6.88 13.20 -17.87
CA ARG A 271 6.55 11.91 -17.24
C ARG A 271 5.36 12.07 -16.29
N TYR A 272 5.44 13.06 -15.40
CA TYR A 272 4.47 13.31 -14.34
C TYR A 272 3.34 14.31 -14.69
N GLY A 273 3.21 14.66 -15.98
CA GLY A 273 2.15 15.54 -16.52
C GLY A 273 1.00 14.78 -17.18
N THR A 274 0.95 13.46 -17.06
CA THR A 274 0.00 12.55 -17.74
C THR A 274 -1.25 12.27 -16.89
N LYS A 275 -2.17 11.42 -17.39
CA LYS A 275 -3.32 10.93 -16.60
C LYS A 275 -2.87 10.01 -15.46
N ASN A 276 -1.95 9.08 -15.76
CA ASN A 276 -1.61 7.96 -14.87
C ASN A 276 -0.60 8.38 -13.80
N ASN A 277 0.45 9.11 -14.17
CA ASN A 277 1.54 9.48 -13.27
C ASN A 277 1.38 10.94 -12.79
N LEU A 278 0.14 11.40 -12.54
CA LEU A 278 -0.11 12.83 -12.34
C LEU A 278 0.45 13.36 -11.02
N VAL A 279 1.44 14.25 -11.10
CA VAL A 279 1.76 15.16 -10.00
C VAL A 279 0.91 16.42 -10.10
N SER A 280 0.02 16.60 -9.12
CA SER A 280 -0.95 17.70 -9.07
C SER A 280 -0.37 19.02 -8.56
N GLY A 281 0.71 18.96 -7.77
CA GLY A 281 1.39 20.14 -7.20
C GLY A 281 2.91 20.01 -7.19
N TRP A 282 3.61 21.11 -7.43
CA TRP A 282 5.07 21.18 -7.42
C TRP A 282 5.55 22.33 -6.52
N ILE A 283 6.13 22.00 -5.38
CA ILE A 283 6.77 22.94 -4.45
C ILE A 283 8.25 23.01 -4.83
N LEU A 284 8.77 24.22 -5.09
CA LEU A 284 10.17 24.39 -5.54
C LEU A 284 11.08 24.87 -4.40
N GLY A 285 11.90 23.97 -3.88
CA GLY A 285 12.71 24.20 -2.67
C GLY A 285 11.88 24.22 -1.39
N ASN A 286 12.56 24.15 -0.24
CA ASN A 286 11.95 24.36 1.07
C ASN A 286 12.25 25.76 1.62
N GLU A 287 11.36 26.33 2.43
CA GLU A 287 11.51 27.57 3.23
C GLU A 287 12.46 28.62 2.60
N VAL A 288 11.98 29.29 1.53
CA VAL A 288 12.84 30.19 0.72
C VAL A 288 13.09 31.56 1.36
N ASP A 289 12.49 31.78 2.53
CA ASP A 289 12.81 32.80 3.53
C ASP A 289 13.98 32.40 4.46
N SER A 290 14.45 31.14 4.41
CA SER A 290 15.67 30.66 5.06
C SER A 290 16.80 30.40 4.03
N PRO A 291 17.32 31.45 3.35
CA PRO A 291 18.33 31.36 2.27
C PRO A 291 19.73 30.96 2.75
N PHE A 292 19.92 30.56 4.01
CA PHE A 292 21.16 30.00 4.53
C PHE A 292 21.05 28.50 4.85
N TYR A 293 19.96 28.07 5.49
CA TYR A 293 19.80 26.68 5.95
C TYR A 293 18.99 25.83 4.95
N TRP A 294 17.78 26.26 4.57
CA TRP A 294 16.82 25.44 3.83
C TRP A 294 16.75 25.76 2.32
N ASN A 295 17.28 26.90 1.89
CA ASN A 295 17.41 27.20 0.46
C ASN A 295 18.64 28.05 0.11
N TYR A 296 19.84 27.50 0.36
CA TYR A 296 21.10 28.24 0.32
C TYR A 296 21.26 29.09 -0.94
N GLY A 297 21.26 30.41 -0.75
CA GLY A 297 21.22 31.41 -1.82
C GLY A 297 22.57 31.91 -2.29
N GLY A 298 23.69 31.43 -1.73
CA GLY A 298 25.01 32.06 -1.86
C GLY A 298 25.13 33.36 -1.05
N SER A 299 24.54 33.42 0.15
CA SER A 299 24.56 34.56 1.10
C SER A 299 24.22 35.92 0.49
N LYS A 300 23.19 35.98 -0.36
CA LYS A 300 22.82 37.17 -1.15
C LYS A 300 21.68 37.96 -0.50
N LYS A 301 21.77 39.29 -0.53
CA LYS A 301 20.65 40.20 -0.19
C LYS A 301 19.38 39.80 -0.96
N GLN A 302 18.22 39.91 -0.29
CA GLN A 302 16.92 39.41 -0.75
C GLN A 302 16.57 39.72 -2.22
N SER A 303 16.83 40.95 -2.70
CA SER A 303 16.53 41.36 -4.08
C SER A 303 17.31 40.58 -5.15
N SER A 304 18.54 40.16 -4.84
CA SER A 304 19.37 39.30 -5.69
C SER A 304 18.97 37.83 -5.58
N TYR A 305 18.68 37.35 -4.37
CA TYR A 305 18.17 36.00 -4.12
C TYR A 305 16.85 35.75 -4.88
N ILE A 306 15.84 36.59 -4.65
CA ILE A 306 14.53 36.51 -5.31
C ILE A 306 14.65 36.68 -6.83
N SER A 307 15.66 37.40 -7.33
CA SER A 307 15.94 37.51 -8.78
C SER A 307 16.58 36.24 -9.40
N ASN A 308 17.13 35.35 -8.59
CA ASN A 308 17.50 33.99 -8.97
C ASN A 308 16.30 33.05 -8.79
N TYR A 309 15.70 33.00 -7.60
CA TYR A 309 14.59 32.10 -7.30
C TYR A 309 13.40 32.28 -8.27
N ALA A 310 12.98 33.51 -8.58
CA ALA A 310 11.90 33.77 -9.53
C ALA A 310 12.21 33.34 -10.98
N ARG A 311 13.49 33.10 -11.33
CA ARG A 311 13.92 32.55 -12.63
C ARG A 311 13.81 31.03 -12.62
N SER A 312 14.28 30.38 -11.55
CA SER A 312 14.11 28.95 -11.32
C SER A 312 12.62 28.58 -11.25
N PHE A 313 11.83 29.32 -10.47
CA PHE A 313 10.37 29.18 -10.40
C PHE A 313 9.71 29.32 -11.77
N ARG A 314 10.15 30.26 -12.62
CA ARG A 314 9.60 30.43 -13.96
C ARG A 314 9.89 29.23 -14.88
N ILE A 315 11.06 28.61 -14.75
CA ILE A 315 11.40 27.39 -15.51
C ILE A 315 10.48 26.24 -15.07
N CYS A 316 10.37 26.00 -13.75
CA CYS A 316 9.44 25.01 -13.20
C CYS A 316 7.98 25.25 -13.65
N TYR A 317 7.49 26.48 -13.49
CA TYR A 317 6.14 26.88 -13.91
C TYR A 317 5.90 26.64 -15.40
N ASN A 318 6.79 27.14 -16.27
CA ASN A 318 6.60 26.97 -17.70
C ASN A 318 6.70 25.50 -18.13
N ALA A 319 7.54 24.68 -17.47
CA ALA A 319 7.61 23.25 -17.73
C ALA A 319 6.30 22.55 -17.34
N VAL A 320 5.95 22.55 -16.05
CA VAL A 320 4.77 21.88 -15.47
C VAL A 320 3.50 22.27 -16.20
N LYS A 321 3.27 23.58 -16.37
CA LYS A 321 2.05 24.09 -17.00
C LYS A 321 1.99 23.79 -18.51
N SER A 322 3.13 23.58 -19.18
CA SER A 322 3.15 23.21 -20.61
C SER A 322 2.77 21.77 -20.89
N VAL A 323 2.61 20.93 -19.86
CA VAL A 323 2.14 19.54 -20.00
C VAL A 323 0.81 19.35 -19.27
N SER A 324 0.69 19.81 -18.01
CA SER A 324 -0.55 19.73 -17.22
C SER A 324 -1.21 21.09 -17.00
N LYS A 325 -2.39 21.27 -17.62
CA LYS A 325 -3.18 22.52 -17.58
C LYS A 325 -3.67 22.87 -16.18
N LYS A 326 -3.88 21.89 -15.30
CA LYS A 326 -4.44 22.09 -13.94
C LYS A 326 -3.44 21.87 -12.80
N ALA A 327 -2.28 21.24 -13.03
CA ALA A 327 -1.23 21.16 -12.01
C ALA A 327 -0.79 22.54 -11.51
N LYS A 328 -0.40 22.63 -10.24
CA LYS A 328 -0.06 23.87 -9.53
C LYS A 328 1.42 23.94 -9.21
N VAL A 329 1.93 25.15 -8.99
CA VAL A 329 3.34 25.37 -8.60
C VAL A 329 3.39 26.35 -7.45
N TYR A 330 4.14 25.99 -6.42
CA TYR A 330 4.12 26.57 -5.08
C TYR A 330 5.49 27.12 -4.70
N ILE A 331 5.50 28.27 -4.02
CA ILE A 331 6.67 28.79 -3.29
C ILE A 331 6.56 28.32 -1.83
N SER A 332 7.57 27.59 -1.32
CA SER A 332 7.63 27.18 0.10
C SER A 332 8.15 28.32 0.97
N VAL A 333 7.49 28.56 2.10
CA VAL A 333 7.83 29.60 3.08
C VAL A 333 7.47 29.17 4.50
N ASP A 334 8.24 29.67 5.47
CA ASP A 334 8.10 29.36 6.90
C ASP A 334 6.98 30.17 7.60
N HIS A 335 6.91 30.11 8.94
CA HIS A 335 5.96 30.89 9.75
C HIS A 335 6.45 32.28 10.18
N ASN A 336 7.67 32.72 9.83
CA ASN A 336 8.33 33.93 10.33
C ASN A 336 7.84 35.24 9.67
N TRP A 337 6.52 35.43 9.71
CA TRP A 337 5.75 36.45 8.99
C TRP A 337 6.38 37.84 8.90
N ASN A 338 6.83 38.41 10.02
CA ASN A 338 7.60 39.67 10.05
C ASN A 338 8.94 39.53 10.82
N THR A 339 9.47 38.31 10.99
CA THR A 339 10.69 38.07 11.77
C THR A 339 11.90 37.88 10.85
N ASP A 340 13.02 38.49 11.21
CA ASP A 340 14.34 38.24 10.62
C ASP A 340 15.29 37.91 11.79
N PRO A 341 15.47 36.63 12.16
CA PRO A 341 16.14 36.23 13.40
C PRO A 341 17.60 36.67 13.55
N ASP A 342 18.32 36.91 12.44
CA ASP A 342 19.71 37.41 12.49
C ASP A 342 19.82 38.93 12.26
N GLY A 343 18.75 39.58 11.78
CA GLY A 343 18.70 41.01 11.45
C GLY A 343 19.65 41.44 10.34
N ALA A 344 20.36 40.52 9.69
CA ALA A 344 21.37 40.81 8.67
C ALA A 344 20.79 40.77 7.25
N GLY A 345 19.52 40.35 7.08
CA GLY A 345 18.83 40.31 5.78
C GLY A 345 19.59 39.51 4.72
N THR A 346 20.25 38.42 5.14
CA THR A 346 21.06 37.53 4.29
C THR A 346 21.01 36.06 4.67
N ARG A 347 20.81 35.69 5.95
CA ARG A 347 20.61 34.28 6.35
C ARG A 347 19.15 33.89 6.50
N PHE A 348 18.34 34.86 6.92
CA PHE A 348 16.88 34.81 6.94
C PHE A 348 16.31 36.02 6.20
N PHE A 349 15.02 35.94 5.85
CA PHE A 349 14.17 37.03 5.43
C PHE A 349 12.78 36.82 6.06
N SER A 350 12.04 37.88 6.38
CA SER A 350 10.65 37.69 6.81
C SER A 350 9.74 37.19 5.68
N THR A 351 8.86 36.24 5.99
CA THR A 351 7.97 35.58 5.01
C THR A 351 7.18 36.57 4.17
N LYS A 352 6.62 37.59 4.81
CA LYS A 352 5.86 38.65 4.14
C LYS A 352 6.73 39.41 3.13
N SER A 353 7.97 39.75 3.48
CA SER A 353 8.88 40.45 2.56
C SER A 353 9.27 39.56 1.38
N THR A 354 9.46 38.25 1.63
CA THR A 354 9.78 37.24 0.62
C THR A 354 8.64 37.09 -0.38
N LEU A 355 7.40 36.94 0.09
CA LEU A 355 6.20 36.84 -0.75
C LEU A 355 5.94 38.15 -1.54
N ASP A 356 6.03 39.32 -0.90
CA ASP A 356 5.84 40.62 -1.58
C ASP A 356 6.91 40.85 -2.67
N SER A 357 8.17 40.55 -2.36
CA SER A 357 9.30 40.67 -3.29
C SER A 357 9.17 39.70 -4.47
N PHE A 358 8.78 38.44 -4.19
CA PHE A 358 8.55 37.42 -5.20
C PHE A 358 7.37 37.78 -6.10
N TYR A 359 6.20 38.12 -5.54
CA TYR A 359 5.02 38.56 -6.29
C TYR A 359 5.33 39.76 -7.19
N LYS A 360 6.10 40.73 -6.70
CA LYS A 360 6.57 41.90 -7.47
C LYS A 360 7.52 41.50 -8.61
N LYS A 361 8.52 40.66 -8.35
CA LYS A 361 9.51 40.21 -9.35
C LYS A 361 8.88 39.33 -10.43
N ILE A 362 8.10 38.31 -10.04
CA ILE A 362 7.51 37.35 -10.98
C ILE A 362 6.49 38.02 -11.90
N ASN A 363 5.65 38.92 -11.38
CA ASN A 363 4.66 39.63 -12.18
C ASN A 363 5.26 40.71 -13.07
N LYS A 364 6.35 41.37 -12.66
CA LYS A 364 7.09 42.29 -13.54
C LYS A 364 7.58 41.59 -14.83
N GLN A 365 7.93 40.30 -14.74
CA GLN A 365 8.39 39.49 -15.85
C GLN A 365 7.26 38.74 -16.60
N GLY A 366 6.01 39.21 -16.43
CA GLY A 366 4.80 38.66 -17.03
C GLY A 366 3.94 37.93 -16.00
N LYS A 367 2.77 38.51 -15.67
CA LYS A 367 1.85 38.01 -14.64
C LYS A 367 1.42 36.55 -14.88
N ILE A 368 1.57 35.74 -13.83
CA ILE A 368 1.10 34.36 -13.72
C ILE A 368 0.44 34.17 -12.34
N THR A 369 -0.34 33.09 -12.20
CA THR A 369 -0.89 32.67 -10.90
C THR A 369 -0.06 31.51 -10.38
N PHE A 370 0.46 31.67 -9.17
CA PHE A 370 1.17 30.66 -8.37
C PHE A 370 0.42 30.42 -7.06
N GLN A 371 0.77 29.37 -6.35
CA GLN A 371 0.25 29.06 -5.01
C GLN A 371 1.35 29.20 -3.96
N ILE A 372 0.98 29.22 -2.68
CA ILE A 372 1.92 29.33 -1.56
C ILE A 372 1.89 28.00 -0.80
N ALA A 373 3.05 27.47 -0.46
CA ALA A 373 3.24 26.36 0.46
C ALA A 373 3.77 26.98 1.77
N TYR A 374 3.10 26.76 2.90
CA TYR A 374 3.30 27.54 4.13
C TYR A 374 3.40 26.65 5.37
N HIS A 375 4.43 26.85 6.21
CA HIS A 375 4.73 25.99 7.36
C HIS A 375 4.24 26.58 8.69
N ALA A 376 2.94 26.43 8.97
CA ALA A 376 2.23 27.04 10.10
C ALA A 376 2.47 26.35 11.48
N TYR A 377 3.71 26.24 11.93
CA TYR A 377 4.06 25.60 13.21
C TYR A 377 3.66 26.42 14.47
N PRO A 378 3.47 25.77 15.64
CA PRO A 378 3.40 26.42 16.96
C PRO A 378 4.68 27.21 17.30
N GLN A 379 4.57 28.22 18.17
CA GLN A 379 5.70 29.05 18.58
C GLN A 379 6.81 28.23 19.27
N GLY A 380 7.97 28.17 18.63
CA GLY A 380 9.16 27.51 19.19
C GLY A 380 9.17 25.99 19.03
N LEU A 381 8.24 25.41 18.26
CA LEU A 381 8.20 24.01 17.79
C LEU A 381 8.02 22.90 18.87
N GLY A 382 8.49 23.13 20.10
CA GLY A 382 8.50 22.17 21.19
C GLY A 382 7.17 22.00 21.95
N ASP A 383 6.29 23.00 21.94
CA ASP A 383 4.97 22.95 22.59
C ASP A 383 3.85 22.88 21.51
N PRO A 384 2.92 21.91 21.56
CA PRO A 384 1.79 21.84 20.64
C PRO A 384 0.74 22.96 20.79
N ILE A 385 0.76 23.74 21.89
CA ILE A 385 -0.29 24.69 22.29
C ILE A 385 -0.23 26.02 21.48
N PHE A 386 -0.46 25.93 20.17
CA PHE A 386 -0.44 27.09 19.26
C PHE A 386 -1.38 28.23 19.68
N TRP A 387 -2.46 27.94 20.42
CA TRP A 387 -3.47 28.94 20.76
C TRP A 387 -3.03 29.94 21.83
N ASP A 388 -1.94 29.68 22.57
CA ASP A 388 -1.40 30.63 23.54
C ASP A 388 -0.23 31.48 23.00
N ASP A 389 0.36 31.10 21.86
CA ASP A 389 1.45 31.80 21.15
C ASP A 389 1.35 33.33 21.17
N SER A 390 2.29 33.98 21.86
CA SER A 390 2.30 35.43 22.08
C SER A 390 2.82 36.21 20.86
N ASN A 391 3.66 35.60 20.02
CA ASN A 391 4.13 36.19 18.77
C ASN A 391 3.07 36.13 17.65
N ALA A 392 2.09 35.22 17.75
CA ALA A 392 1.01 34.98 16.78
C ALA A 392 -0.21 35.89 17.04
N THR A 393 0.01 37.21 17.04
CA THR A 393 -1.06 38.20 17.27
C THR A 393 -2.01 38.33 16.07
N ASN A 394 -3.25 38.76 16.30
CA ASN A 394 -4.24 39.02 15.24
C ASN A 394 -4.00 40.36 14.52
N SER A 395 -2.80 40.53 13.97
CA SER A 395 -2.33 41.76 13.32
C SER A 395 -1.43 41.46 12.13
N VAL A 396 -1.47 42.29 11.09
CA VAL A 396 -0.50 42.21 9.98
C VAL A 396 0.95 42.50 10.41
N LYS A 397 1.16 43.01 11.64
CA LYS A 397 2.46 43.19 12.32
C LYS A 397 2.89 41.99 13.18
N ALA A 398 2.14 40.88 13.20
CA ALA A 398 2.53 39.70 13.97
C ALA A 398 3.92 39.19 13.58
N LYS A 399 4.71 38.73 14.55
CA LYS A 399 6.06 38.21 14.28
C LYS A 399 6.00 36.89 13.50
N ILE A 400 5.07 36.02 13.89
CA ILE A 400 4.76 34.76 13.24
C ILE A 400 3.28 34.69 12.83
N VAL A 401 2.93 33.82 11.89
CA VAL A 401 1.54 33.43 11.63
C VAL A 401 1.39 31.91 11.59
N ASN A 402 0.44 31.40 12.36
CA ASN A 402 0.05 29.99 12.43
C ASN A 402 -1.46 29.85 12.71
N PHE A 403 -1.92 28.71 13.20
CA PHE A 403 -3.35 28.44 13.41
C PHE A 403 -4.06 29.44 14.35
N LYS A 404 -3.38 30.08 15.31
CA LYS A 404 -3.98 31.10 16.20
C LYS A 404 -4.47 32.34 15.46
N ASN A 405 -3.76 32.73 14.41
CA ASN A 405 -3.96 33.97 13.66
C ASN A 405 -3.94 33.75 12.13
N LEU A 406 -4.30 32.56 11.64
CA LEU A 406 -4.17 32.15 10.22
C LEU A 406 -4.95 33.05 9.24
N ASN A 407 -5.96 33.77 9.74
CA ASN A 407 -6.65 34.81 8.99
C ASN A 407 -5.70 35.94 8.56
N VAL A 408 -4.65 36.26 9.33
CA VAL A 408 -3.65 37.29 8.97
C VAL A 408 -2.98 36.96 7.63
N LEU A 409 -2.47 35.74 7.45
CA LEU A 409 -1.91 35.29 6.17
C LEU A 409 -2.98 35.27 5.07
N THR A 410 -4.11 34.61 5.33
CA THR A 410 -5.10 34.32 4.28
C THR A 410 -5.83 35.58 3.79
N ASP A 411 -6.19 36.51 4.68
CA ASP A 411 -6.76 37.80 4.31
C ASP A 411 -5.70 38.73 3.68
N TYR A 412 -4.44 38.71 4.13
CA TYR A 412 -3.37 39.49 3.49
C TYR A 412 -3.13 39.04 2.04
N VAL A 413 -2.99 37.74 1.79
CA VAL A 413 -2.80 37.17 0.45
C VAL A 413 -4.02 37.43 -0.44
N LYS A 414 -5.24 37.24 0.09
CA LYS A 414 -6.50 37.53 -0.60
C LYS A 414 -6.65 39.01 -0.97
N LYS A 415 -6.19 39.94 -0.13
CA LYS A 415 -6.24 41.40 -0.35
C LYS A 415 -5.17 41.89 -1.33
N ASN A 416 -3.92 41.45 -1.18
CA ASN A 416 -2.78 42.04 -1.91
C ASN A 416 -2.46 41.31 -3.23
N TYR A 417 -2.67 39.99 -3.29
CA TYR A 417 -2.37 39.18 -4.48
C TYR A 417 -3.66 38.74 -5.19
N GLY A 418 -4.69 38.39 -4.42
CA GLY A 418 -6.04 38.06 -4.88
C GLY A 418 -6.44 36.59 -4.69
N LYS A 419 -7.76 36.30 -4.72
CA LYS A 419 -8.37 34.97 -4.44
C LYS A 419 -7.95 33.77 -5.33
N LYS A 420 -6.94 33.93 -6.19
CA LYS A 420 -6.35 32.85 -7.01
C LYS A 420 -4.95 32.42 -6.52
N TYR A 421 -4.34 33.18 -5.63
CA TYR A 421 -3.07 32.86 -4.97
C TYR A 421 -3.40 32.14 -3.65
N THR A 422 -3.88 30.91 -3.79
CA THR A 422 -4.33 30.04 -2.70
C THR A 422 -3.15 29.35 -2.00
N ILE A 423 -3.38 28.88 -0.78
CA ILE A 423 -2.33 28.42 0.15
C ILE A 423 -2.53 26.93 0.45
N MET A 424 -1.49 26.12 0.25
CA MET A 424 -1.33 24.82 0.90
C MET A 424 -0.60 25.06 2.22
N LEU A 425 -1.09 24.51 3.32
CA LEU A 425 -0.30 24.39 4.53
C LEU A 425 0.53 23.11 4.38
N SER A 426 1.79 23.21 3.95
CA SER A 426 2.55 22.11 3.33
C SER A 426 3.30 21.20 4.29
N GLU A 427 3.57 21.66 5.50
CA GLU A 427 4.24 20.89 6.55
C GLU A 427 3.92 21.53 7.92
N GLN A 428 3.24 20.81 8.82
CA GLN A 428 3.01 21.21 10.22
C GLN A 428 2.87 19.97 11.10
N SER A 429 3.24 20.10 12.37
CA SER A 429 2.97 19.08 13.38
C SER A 429 2.89 19.64 14.79
N PHE A 430 2.48 18.77 15.71
CA PHE A 430 2.29 19.05 17.12
C PHE A 430 3.11 18.04 17.91
N ASN A 431 3.88 18.51 18.89
CA ASN A 431 4.78 17.66 19.66
C ASN A 431 4.01 16.93 20.77
N SER A 432 4.35 15.65 21.05
CA SER A 432 3.73 14.88 22.13
C SER A 432 4.27 15.22 23.53
N THR A 433 5.07 16.28 23.67
CA THR A 433 5.60 16.83 24.94
C THR A 433 4.53 17.17 25.99
N ARG A 434 3.30 17.46 25.56
CA ARG A 434 2.13 17.68 26.43
C ARG A 434 1.22 16.45 26.54
N GLY A 435 1.69 15.27 26.12
CA GLY A 435 0.93 14.03 26.02
C GLY A 435 0.07 13.93 24.74
N GLU A 436 -0.23 12.70 24.31
CA GLU A 436 -0.92 12.44 23.04
C GLU A 436 -2.31 13.08 22.94
N VAL A 437 -3.03 13.25 24.06
CA VAL A 437 -4.33 13.93 24.06
C VAL A 437 -4.21 15.40 23.64
N VAL A 438 -3.18 16.12 24.12
CA VAL A 438 -2.96 17.52 23.73
C VAL A 438 -2.45 17.61 22.30
N GLN A 439 -1.58 16.68 21.88
CA GLN A 439 -1.13 16.53 20.50
C GLN A 439 -2.30 16.35 19.53
N ALA A 440 -3.20 15.41 19.84
CA ALA A 440 -4.38 15.10 19.05
C ALA A 440 -5.43 16.23 19.09
N ALA A 441 -5.58 16.91 20.23
CA ALA A 441 -6.45 18.08 20.36
C ALA A 441 -5.95 19.25 19.49
N ALA A 442 -4.63 19.50 19.47
CA ALA A 442 -4.01 20.53 18.65
C ALA A 442 -4.17 20.24 17.16
N TYR A 443 -3.94 18.99 16.72
CA TYR A 443 -4.24 18.56 15.36
C TYR A 443 -5.71 18.80 14.98
N ALA A 444 -6.66 18.34 15.80
CA ALA A 444 -8.09 18.46 15.50
C ALA A 444 -8.51 19.94 15.36
N TYR A 445 -8.04 20.79 16.27
CA TYR A 445 -8.30 22.24 16.26
C TYR A 445 -7.72 22.90 15.01
N ALA A 446 -6.45 22.64 14.70
CA ALA A 446 -5.73 23.19 13.55
C ALA A 446 -6.32 22.74 12.19
N TYR A 447 -6.69 21.46 12.09
CA TYR A 447 -7.40 20.91 10.93
C TYR A 447 -8.76 21.59 10.74
N TYR A 448 -9.59 21.73 11.78
CA TYR A 448 -10.90 22.37 11.67
C TYR A 448 -10.83 23.87 11.32
N ILE A 449 -9.83 24.61 11.83
CA ILE A 449 -9.52 25.98 11.37
C ILE A 449 -9.20 26.00 9.87
N SER A 450 -8.45 25.01 9.39
CA SER A 450 -7.98 24.94 8.00
C SER A 450 -9.07 24.49 7.04
N GLU A 451 -9.90 23.52 7.42
CA GLU A 451 -11.00 22.97 6.62
C GLU A 451 -12.09 24.03 6.33
N THR A 452 -12.33 24.95 7.27
CA THR A 452 -13.28 26.07 7.11
C THR A 452 -12.72 27.25 6.31
N ASN A 453 -11.41 27.46 6.29
CA ASN A 453 -10.81 28.63 5.63
C ASN A 453 -10.75 28.48 4.09
N SER A 454 -11.54 29.30 3.39
CA SER A 454 -11.66 29.30 1.92
C SER A 454 -10.38 29.56 1.10
N MET A 455 -9.31 30.08 1.71
CA MET A 455 -8.02 30.31 1.04
C MET A 455 -7.06 29.12 1.17
N ILE A 456 -7.33 28.19 2.09
CA ILE A 456 -6.52 26.99 2.32
C ILE A 456 -6.99 25.86 1.42
N GLU A 457 -6.07 25.25 0.66
CA GLU A 457 -6.31 24.15 -0.28
C GLU A 457 -6.24 22.78 0.38
N SER A 458 -5.27 22.60 1.27
CA SER A 458 -5.00 21.36 2.02
C SER A 458 -4.22 21.68 3.30
N PHE A 459 -4.35 20.80 4.28
CA PHE A 459 -3.56 20.73 5.50
C PHE A 459 -2.68 19.48 5.37
N ILE A 460 -1.37 19.63 5.47
CA ILE A 460 -0.41 18.52 5.35
C ILE A 460 0.29 18.35 6.70
N TYR A 461 0.05 17.22 7.35
CA TYR A 461 0.74 16.86 8.58
C TYR A 461 2.16 16.37 8.26
N GLY A 462 3.18 16.92 8.92
CA GLY A 462 4.58 16.49 8.84
C GLY A 462 5.00 15.91 10.18
N ARG A 463 4.85 14.61 10.45
CA ARG A 463 5.04 13.51 9.49
C ARG A 463 4.40 12.20 10.00
N GLU A 464 4.70 11.08 9.36
CA GLU A 464 4.08 9.78 9.66
C GLU A 464 4.72 9.12 10.89
N PHE A 465 6.06 9.09 10.96
CA PHE A 465 6.85 8.48 12.04
C PHE A 465 7.76 9.50 12.75
N ASP A 466 8.17 9.26 14.00
CA ASP A 466 9.13 10.15 14.67
C ASP A 466 10.52 10.11 14.00
N ASN A 467 11.28 11.20 14.14
CA ASN A 467 12.60 11.35 13.51
C ASN A 467 13.75 11.23 14.52
N ASP A 468 14.53 10.16 14.46
CA ASP A 468 15.75 10.01 15.27
C ASP A 468 16.80 11.12 14.99
N GLY A 469 16.71 11.80 13.84
CA GLY A 469 17.57 12.95 13.51
C GLY A 469 17.21 14.27 14.20
N GLU A 470 16.07 14.34 14.91
CA GLU A 470 15.53 15.58 15.51
C GLU A 470 15.13 15.36 16.98
N PRO A 471 16.12 15.12 17.88
CA PRO A 471 15.86 14.76 19.27
C PRO A 471 15.05 15.84 20.02
N GLY A 472 13.95 15.40 20.64
CA GLY A 472 12.98 16.26 21.34
C GLY A 472 11.72 16.59 20.54
N TYR A 473 11.65 16.24 19.25
CA TYR A 473 10.51 16.52 18.37
C TYR A 473 9.69 15.26 18.04
N LEU A 474 8.83 14.87 18.99
CA LEU A 474 7.94 13.72 18.87
C LEU A 474 6.66 14.10 18.12
N TRP A 475 6.77 14.15 16.79
CA TRP A 475 5.75 14.68 15.89
C TRP A 475 4.91 13.61 15.17
N GLY A 476 5.38 12.36 15.07
CA GLY A 476 4.76 11.34 14.22
C GLY A 476 3.33 10.97 14.62
N LEU A 477 2.53 10.53 13.63
CA LEU A 477 1.26 9.83 13.87
C LEU A 477 1.51 8.52 14.66
N CYS A 478 2.66 7.90 14.41
CA CYS A 478 3.24 6.81 15.18
C CYS A 478 4.51 7.25 15.91
N THR A 479 4.96 6.45 16.88
CA THR A 479 6.38 6.43 17.29
C THR A 479 7.25 5.92 16.13
N LYS A 480 8.57 6.05 16.24
CA LYS A 480 9.52 5.44 15.29
C LYS A 480 9.37 3.91 15.20
N ASP A 481 9.01 3.26 16.30
CA ASP A 481 8.75 1.81 16.40
C ASP A 481 7.33 1.44 15.90
N HIS A 482 6.79 2.24 14.99
CA HIS A 482 5.46 2.13 14.37
C HIS A 482 4.26 2.04 15.34
N GLN A 483 4.42 2.46 16.61
CA GLN A 483 3.34 2.40 17.60
C GLN A 483 2.35 3.56 17.37
N LYS A 484 1.12 3.21 16.98
CA LYS A 484 0.05 4.16 16.62
C LYS A 484 -0.44 4.96 17.84
N ARG A 485 -0.20 6.28 17.82
CA ARG A 485 -0.67 7.22 18.87
C ARG A 485 -2.17 7.46 18.76
N LEU A 486 -2.80 8.03 19.79
CA LEU A 486 -4.16 8.56 19.72
C LEU A 486 -4.37 9.50 18.50
N LEU A 487 -3.33 10.25 18.13
CA LEU A 487 -3.32 11.11 16.94
C LEU A 487 -3.55 10.32 15.64
N TRP A 488 -3.02 9.10 15.48
CA TRP A 488 -3.30 8.24 14.31
C TRP A 488 -4.80 8.03 14.11
N HIS A 489 -5.48 7.61 15.18
CA HIS A 489 -6.91 7.32 15.16
C HIS A 489 -7.74 8.58 14.88
N VAL A 490 -7.33 9.73 15.44
CA VAL A 490 -7.98 11.02 15.18
C VAL A 490 -7.78 11.44 13.73
N PHE A 491 -6.56 11.37 13.19
CA PHE A 491 -6.26 11.66 11.79
C PHE A 491 -7.07 10.73 10.86
N GLN A 492 -7.09 9.42 11.13
CA GLN A 492 -7.82 8.42 10.35
C GLN A 492 -9.32 8.78 10.21
N TYR A 493 -9.96 9.26 11.29
CA TYR A 493 -11.42 9.49 11.33
C TYR A 493 -11.89 10.97 11.21
N ILE A 494 -11.02 11.98 11.26
CA ILE A 494 -11.45 13.39 11.35
C ILE A 494 -12.27 13.92 10.16
N ASP A 495 -12.16 13.30 8.99
CA ASP A 495 -12.92 13.63 7.77
C ASP A 495 -13.97 12.56 7.40
N THR A 496 -14.61 12.00 8.43
CA THR A 496 -15.66 10.97 8.34
C THR A 496 -16.89 11.35 9.18
N ALA A 497 -18.00 10.60 9.05
CA ALA A 497 -19.16 10.73 9.94
C ALA A 497 -18.81 10.53 11.43
N ASP A 498 -17.80 9.69 11.72
CA ASP A 498 -17.33 9.36 13.07
C ASP A 498 -16.40 10.42 13.68
N SER A 499 -16.06 11.49 12.94
CA SER A 499 -15.12 12.52 13.37
C SER A 499 -15.34 13.02 14.80
N PHE A 500 -16.60 13.27 15.20
CA PHE A 500 -16.92 13.73 16.56
C PHE A 500 -16.75 12.66 17.64
N THR A 501 -16.84 11.37 17.30
CA THR A 501 -16.54 10.27 18.22
C THR A 501 -15.08 10.31 18.68
N PHE A 502 -14.18 10.78 17.80
CA PHE A 502 -12.76 10.95 18.10
C PHE A 502 -12.40 12.35 18.60
N THR A 503 -13.01 13.43 18.09
CA THR A 503 -12.62 14.80 18.47
C THR A 503 -13.40 15.44 19.61
N ASP A 504 -14.70 15.14 19.83
CA ASP A 504 -15.43 15.78 20.94
C ASP A 504 -14.84 15.46 22.33
N PRO A 505 -14.25 14.28 22.60
CA PRO A 505 -13.51 13.99 23.84
C PRO A 505 -12.26 14.87 24.08
N LEU A 506 -11.69 15.48 23.04
CA LEU A 506 -10.43 16.21 23.09
C LEU A 506 -10.61 17.72 23.36
N VAL A 507 -11.84 18.22 23.25
CA VAL A 507 -12.18 19.65 23.41
C VAL A 507 -11.70 20.23 24.73
N SER A 508 -11.78 19.44 25.82
CA SER A 508 -11.33 19.83 27.17
C SER A 508 -9.82 20.07 27.29
N SER A 509 -9.02 19.67 26.30
CA SER A 509 -7.58 19.91 26.23
C SER A 509 -7.23 21.10 25.31
N THR A 510 -8.20 21.97 25.02
CA THR A 510 -8.05 23.19 24.20
C THR A 510 -8.59 24.41 24.94
N ASN A 511 -8.32 25.63 24.46
CA ASN A 511 -8.91 26.85 25.00
C ASN A 511 -10.38 27.12 24.59
N ILE A 512 -11.05 26.19 23.90
CA ILE A 512 -12.45 26.35 23.46
C ILE A 512 -13.38 25.29 24.07
N LYS A 513 -14.57 25.71 24.51
CA LYS A 513 -15.59 24.82 25.08
C LYS A 513 -16.35 23.97 24.04
N SER A 514 -16.13 24.19 22.74
CA SER A 514 -16.74 23.43 21.63
C SER A 514 -16.11 23.81 20.28
N TRP A 515 -15.95 22.84 19.37
CA TRP A 515 -15.57 23.07 17.97
C TRP A 515 -16.46 24.09 17.23
N THR A 516 -17.71 24.29 17.68
CA THR A 516 -18.62 25.31 17.14
C THR A 516 -18.17 26.76 17.36
N LYS A 517 -17.13 26.99 18.19
CA LYS A 517 -16.49 28.31 18.33
C LYS A 517 -15.48 28.62 17.22
N ILE A 518 -15.10 27.64 16.38
CA ILE A 518 -14.25 27.85 15.21
C ILE A 518 -15.06 28.56 14.11
N LYS A 519 -14.54 29.67 13.59
CA LYS A 519 -15.24 30.52 12.61
C LYS A 519 -15.56 29.74 11.32
N GLY A 520 -16.84 29.68 10.96
CA GLY A 520 -17.31 28.99 9.75
C GLY A 520 -17.46 27.47 9.90
N PHE A 521 -17.25 26.92 11.09
CA PHE A 521 -17.38 25.50 11.38
C PHE A 521 -18.83 25.01 11.32
N LYS A 522 -19.06 23.81 10.76
CA LYS A 522 -20.39 23.20 10.61
C LYS A 522 -20.31 21.69 10.85
N LYS A 523 -20.90 21.20 11.95
CA LYS A 523 -20.91 19.76 12.28
C LYS A 523 -21.55 18.90 11.18
N ASP A 524 -22.59 19.41 10.52
CA ASP A 524 -23.34 18.65 9.51
C ASP A 524 -22.57 18.43 8.19
N LYS A 525 -21.43 19.10 7.99
CA LYS A 525 -20.48 18.73 6.91
C LYS A 525 -19.91 17.33 7.16
N PHE A 526 -19.44 17.08 8.37
CA PHE A 526 -18.79 15.83 8.75
C PHE A 526 -19.80 14.70 8.92
N LYS A 527 -20.97 14.96 9.53
CA LYS A 527 -22.08 13.99 9.62
C LYS A 527 -22.56 13.47 8.25
N LYS A 528 -22.34 14.22 7.16
CA LYS A 528 -22.71 13.85 5.78
C LYS A 528 -21.57 13.19 4.99
N MET A 529 -20.39 13.02 5.58
CA MET A 529 -19.31 12.21 5.01
C MET A 529 -19.59 10.72 5.27
N ALA A 530 -18.92 9.82 4.56
CA ALA A 530 -19.01 8.39 4.85
C ALA A 530 -18.38 8.05 6.22
N SER A 531 -18.81 6.95 6.84
CA SER A 531 -18.08 6.30 7.94
C SER A 531 -17.17 5.20 7.36
N ILE A 532 -15.88 5.24 7.68
CA ILE A 532 -14.91 4.19 7.31
C ILE A 532 -14.94 2.98 8.26
N ARG A 533 -15.81 3.04 9.29
CA ARG A 533 -16.20 1.92 10.16
C ARG A 533 -17.44 1.19 9.63
N ASN A 534 -18.16 1.75 8.66
CA ASN A 534 -19.34 1.13 8.05
C ASN A 534 -18.97 0.09 6.97
N VAL A 535 -18.07 -0.83 7.31
CA VAL A 535 -17.60 -1.94 6.47
C VAL A 535 -17.97 -3.25 7.17
N LYS A 536 -18.61 -4.16 6.46
CA LYS A 536 -18.93 -5.51 6.95
C LYS A 536 -17.76 -6.44 6.67
N PRO A 537 -17.35 -7.31 7.60
CA PRO A 537 -16.51 -8.45 7.27
C PRO A 537 -17.28 -9.38 6.32
N ALA A 538 -16.58 -9.99 5.35
CA ALA A 538 -17.07 -11.16 4.63
C ALA A 538 -16.43 -12.39 5.26
N ILE A 539 -17.23 -13.35 5.71
CA ILE A 539 -16.75 -14.66 6.17
C ILE A 539 -16.43 -15.47 4.91
N THR A 540 -15.18 -15.89 4.79
CA THR A 540 -14.63 -16.58 3.60
C THR A 540 -14.71 -18.10 3.72
N SER A 541 -14.62 -18.64 4.94
CA SER A 541 -14.93 -20.05 5.22
C SER A 541 -15.52 -20.23 6.63
N ALA A 542 -16.25 -21.33 6.81
CA ALA A 542 -16.81 -21.78 8.08
C ALA A 542 -16.94 -23.31 8.05
N GLU A 543 -15.84 -24.03 8.27
CA GLU A 543 -15.72 -25.49 8.07
C GLU A 543 -15.52 -26.22 9.41
N SER A 544 -16.02 -27.45 9.53
CA SER A 544 -15.73 -28.31 10.68
C SER A 544 -14.30 -28.83 10.56
N THR A 545 -13.45 -28.51 11.53
CA THR A 545 -12.05 -28.97 11.59
C THR A 545 -11.87 -30.16 12.54
N ASP A 546 -12.78 -30.34 13.49
CA ASP A 546 -12.91 -31.53 14.34
C ASP A 546 -14.40 -31.80 14.63
N THR A 547 -14.68 -32.93 15.28
CA THR A 547 -15.97 -33.38 15.85
C THR A 547 -16.64 -32.37 16.79
N ASN A 548 -15.87 -31.47 17.38
CA ASN A 548 -16.32 -30.41 18.29
C ASN A 548 -15.75 -29.02 17.94
N GLU A 549 -15.21 -28.83 16.72
CA GLU A 549 -14.59 -27.58 16.29
C GLU A 549 -15.08 -27.11 14.91
N ILE A 550 -15.50 -25.84 14.84
CA ILE A 550 -15.68 -25.12 13.57
C ILE A 550 -14.63 -24.00 13.47
N THR A 551 -13.88 -23.98 12.37
CA THR A 551 -12.95 -22.90 12.03
C THR A 551 -13.61 -21.90 11.08
N LEU A 552 -13.57 -20.62 11.46
CA LEU A 552 -13.98 -19.48 10.65
C LEU A 552 -12.77 -18.75 10.05
N THR A 553 -12.93 -18.20 8.85
CA THR A 553 -12.01 -17.19 8.28
C THR A 553 -12.79 -16.00 7.70
N TRP A 554 -12.18 -14.81 7.61
CA TRP A 554 -12.82 -13.62 7.02
C TRP A 554 -11.83 -12.61 6.40
N ASP A 555 -12.36 -11.71 5.57
CA ASP A 555 -11.60 -10.62 4.96
C ASP A 555 -11.07 -9.58 5.97
N LYS A 556 -9.80 -9.17 5.81
CA LYS A 556 -9.16 -8.17 6.68
C LYS A 556 -9.67 -6.75 6.45
N ILE A 557 -10.39 -6.20 7.42
CA ILE A 557 -10.74 -4.78 7.49
C ILE A 557 -9.55 -3.97 8.05
N LYS A 558 -8.82 -3.29 7.16
CA LYS A 558 -7.62 -2.50 7.50
C LYS A 558 -7.84 -1.43 8.58
N THR A 559 -9.05 -0.86 8.69
CA THR A 559 -9.35 0.26 9.60
C THR A 559 -9.72 -0.17 11.03
N GLY A 560 -10.03 -1.44 11.29
CA GLY A 560 -10.42 -1.94 12.62
C GLY A 560 -9.24 -2.15 13.57
N ASP A 561 -9.50 -2.20 14.88
CA ASP A 561 -8.53 -2.57 15.93
C ASP A 561 -8.71 -4.01 16.44
N GLY A 562 -9.75 -4.71 15.96
CA GLY A 562 -10.08 -6.09 16.30
C GLY A 562 -11.43 -6.53 15.75
N TYR A 563 -11.85 -7.74 16.11
CA TYR A 563 -13.12 -8.35 15.67
C TYR A 563 -13.88 -8.97 16.85
N GLU A 564 -15.20 -8.92 16.78
CA GLU A 564 -16.10 -9.76 17.59
C GLU A 564 -16.76 -10.81 16.72
N ILE A 565 -16.80 -12.04 17.23
CA ILE A 565 -17.43 -13.19 16.60
C ILE A 565 -18.65 -13.56 17.43
N GLU A 566 -19.80 -13.60 16.77
CA GLU A 566 -21.10 -13.92 17.37
C GLU A 566 -21.67 -15.19 16.71
N ARG A 567 -22.26 -16.07 17.52
CA ARG A 567 -22.79 -17.38 17.11
C ARG A 567 -24.24 -17.54 17.54
N LYS A 568 -25.06 -18.17 16.70
CA LYS A 568 -26.37 -18.71 17.07
C LYS A 568 -26.38 -20.21 16.79
N GLY A 569 -26.47 -21.03 17.84
CA GLY A 569 -26.54 -22.48 17.78
C GLY A 569 -27.97 -23.05 17.89
N PRO A 570 -28.12 -24.36 18.11
CA PRO A 570 -29.40 -25.00 18.38
C PRO A 570 -30.02 -24.46 19.69
N GLY A 571 -31.32 -24.16 19.69
CA GLY A 571 -32.04 -23.66 20.87
C GLY A 571 -31.83 -22.17 21.19
N ASP A 572 -30.78 -21.53 20.67
CA ASP A 572 -30.49 -20.11 20.92
C ASP A 572 -31.61 -19.18 20.40
N LYS A 573 -32.01 -18.20 21.22
CA LYS A 573 -33.03 -17.21 20.84
C LYS A 573 -32.48 -16.17 19.86
N ASP A 574 -31.30 -15.61 20.14
CA ASP A 574 -30.52 -14.73 19.26
C ASP A 574 -29.03 -15.11 19.37
N TYR A 575 -28.15 -14.47 18.61
CA TYR A 575 -26.72 -14.74 18.63
C TYR A 575 -26.08 -14.30 19.97
N VAL A 576 -25.19 -15.14 20.50
CA VAL A 576 -24.31 -14.86 21.64
C VAL A 576 -22.91 -14.48 21.16
N LEU A 577 -22.19 -13.67 21.93
CA LEU A 577 -20.76 -13.37 21.69
C LEU A 577 -19.92 -14.59 22.08
N VAL A 578 -19.12 -15.14 21.16
CA VAL A 578 -18.23 -16.28 21.44
C VAL A 578 -16.75 -15.89 21.51
N ALA A 579 -16.34 -14.78 20.87
CA ALA A 579 -14.99 -14.24 21.01
C ALA A 579 -14.90 -12.75 20.69
N SER A 580 -13.91 -12.09 21.30
CA SER A 580 -13.48 -10.72 20.98
C SER A 580 -11.97 -10.72 20.81
N LEU A 581 -11.51 -10.66 19.56
CA LEU A 581 -10.10 -10.73 19.16
C LEU A 581 -9.52 -9.32 19.05
N ARG A 582 -8.45 -9.03 19.79
CA ARG A 582 -7.70 -7.76 19.70
C ARG A 582 -6.58 -7.86 18.67
N GLY A 583 -6.36 -6.76 17.94
CA GLY A 583 -5.48 -6.72 16.77
C GLY A 583 -6.24 -7.12 15.50
N ASN A 584 -5.84 -6.54 14.36
CA ASN A 584 -6.47 -6.80 13.05
C ASN A 584 -5.65 -7.74 12.14
N SER A 585 -4.58 -8.33 12.66
CA SER A 585 -3.74 -9.35 12.00
C SER A 585 -4.47 -10.68 11.91
N THR A 586 -5.00 -11.18 13.02
CA THR A 586 -5.77 -12.43 13.08
C THR A 586 -7.15 -12.23 12.44
N VAL A 587 -7.44 -13.03 11.42
CA VAL A 587 -8.72 -13.04 10.69
C VAL A 587 -9.33 -14.44 10.61
N SER A 588 -9.09 -15.24 11.66
CA SER A 588 -9.64 -16.57 11.85
C SER A 588 -10.07 -16.79 13.31
N PHE A 589 -10.93 -17.77 13.54
CA PHE A 589 -11.36 -18.19 14.88
C PHE A 589 -11.73 -19.67 14.90
N GLN A 590 -11.27 -20.41 15.92
CA GLN A 590 -11.67 -21.78 16.21
C GLN A 590 -12.73 -21.79 17.32
N ASP A 591 -13.96 -22.16 16.98
CA ASP A 591 -15.02 -22.40 17.96
C ASP A 591 -15.02 -23.87 18.39
N LYS A 592 -14.33 -24.16 19.50
CA LYS A 592 -14.25 -25.50 20.12
C LYS A 592 -15.44 -25.82 21.04
N ASN A 593 -16.49 -24.99 21.06
CA ASN A 593 -17.67 -25.13 21.91
C ASN A 593 -18.91 -25.55 21.10
N VAL A 594 -18.72 -26.40 20.09
CA VAL A 594 -19.79 -26.93 19.23
C VAL A 594 -19.94 -28.44 19.39
N LEU A 595 -21.12 -28.95 19.07
CA LEU A 595 -21.46 -30.37 19.15
C LEU A 595 -21.84 -30.89 17.77
N SER A 596 -21.20 -31.97 17.33
CA SER A 596 -21.50 -32.71 16.11
C SER A 596 -23.00 -32.89 15.85
N GLY A 597 -23.39 -32.82 14.58
CA GLY A 597 -24.77 -32.91 14.08
C GLY A 597 -25.58 -31.61 14.20
N ASN A 598 -25.08 -30.58 14.87
CA ASN A 598 -25.80 -29.32 15.02
C ASN A 598 -25.40 -28.27 13.96
N THR A 599 -26.38 -27.49 13.51
CA THR A 599 -26.13 -26.31 12.66
C THR A 599 -25.93 -25.07 13.52
N TYR A 600 -24.83 -24.38 13.30
CA TYR A 600 -24.51 -23.09 13.91
C TYR A 600 -24.54 -22.01 12.82
N THR A 601 -24.92 -20.78 13.19
CA THR A 601 -24.84 -19.61 12.31
C THR A 601 -23.91 -18.59 12.94
N TYR A 602 -22.86 -18.19 12.22
CA TYR A 602 -21.84 -17.24 12.67
C TYR A 602 -21.97 -15.90 11.97
N ARG A 603 -21.65 -14.82 12.68
CA ARG A 603 -21.47 -13.48 12.10
C ARG A 603 -20.32 -12.76 12.80
N VAL A 604 -19.53 -12.01 12.04
CA VAL A 604 -18.37 -11.26 12.53
C VAL A 604 -18.63 -9.76 12.39
N ARG A 605 -18.12 -8.94 13.31
CA ARG A 605 -18.06 -7.48 13.18
C ARG A 605 -16.70 -6.96 13.61
N MET A 606 -16.15 -5.98 12.90
CA MET A 606 -14.97 -5.24 13.38
C MET A 606 -15.34 -4.36 14.59
N PHE A 607 -14.37 -4.07 15.45
CA PHE A 607 -14.45 -2.97 16.41
C PHE A 607 -13.24 -2.03 16.27
N LYS A 608 -13.42 -0.79 16.74
CA LYS A 608 -12.40 0.26 16.80
C LYS A 608 -12.40 0.85 18.20
N GLU A 609 -11.24 1.16 18.75
CA GLU A 609 -11.13 1.89 20.02
C GLU A 609 -11.18 3.39 19.79
N ALA A 610 -12.06 4.08 20.52
CA ALA A 610 -12.26 5.53 20.45
C ALA A 610 -12.16 6.16 21.86
N PRO A 611 -11.69 7.42 21.98
CA PRO A 611 -11.56 8.08 23.28
C PRO A 611 -12.90 8.32 23.98
N VAL A 612 -12.91 8.23 25.31
CA VAL A 612 -14.10 8.46 26.15
C VAL A 612 -14.29 9.95 26.42
N LYS A 613 -15.51 10.47 26.18
CA LYS A 613 -15.86 11.88 26.44
C LYS A 613 -15.64 12.23 27.93
N GLY A 614 -14.81 13.22 28.20
CA GLY A 614 -14.43 13.64 29.56
C GLY A 614 -13.34 12.79 30.22
N LYS A 615 -12.91 11.68 29.58
CA LYS A 615 -11.78 10.84 30.00
C LYS A 615 -10.98 10.38 28.76
N PRO A 616 -10.35 11.29 27.99
CA PRO A 616 -9.79 10.97 26.67
C PRO A 616 -8.64 9.95 26.68
N ASN A 617 -7.99 9.72 27.83
CA ASN A 617 -7.02 8.61 28.02
C ASN A 617 -7.69 7.23 28.09
N GLN A 618 -8.99 7.16 28.40
CA GLN A 618 -9.75 5.91 28.40
C GLN A 618 -10.31 5.65 27.00
N LYS A 619 -10.25 4.38 26.57
CA LYS A 619 -10.75 3.90 25.29
C LYS A 619 -12.08 3.16 25.47
N LYS A 620 -12.90 3.15 24.42
CA LYS A 620 -14.12 2.34 24.31
C LYS A 620 -14.28 1.79 22.90
N SER A 621 -14.78 0.57 22.80
CA SER A 621 -15.07 -0.08 21.52
C SER A 621 -16.28 0.56 20.82
N ILE A 622 -16.13 0.84 19.53
CA ILE A 622 -17.20 1.22 18.61
C ILE A 622 -17.22 0.24 17.42
N PHE A 623 -18.40 -0.31 17.13
CA PHE A 623 -18.54 -1.51 16.30
C PHE A 623 -18.91 -1.19 14.85
N GLY A 624 -18.32 -1.90 13.89
CA GLY A 624 -18.82 -1.90 12.51
C GLY A 624 -20.15 -2.66 12.39
N PRO A 625 -20.80 -2.60 11.22
CA PRO A 625 -21.92 -3.48 10.91
C PRO A 625 -21.48 -4.94 10.93
N ARG A 626 -22.39 -5.83 11.35
CA ARG A 626 -22.19 -7.28 11.31
C ARG A 626 -22.19 -7.79 9.87
N SER A 627 -21.44 -8.85 9.62
CA SER A 627 -21.48 -9.64 8.39
C SER A 627 -22.88 -10.22 8.13
N ALA A 628 -23.08 -10.84 6.98
CA ALA A 628 -24.15 -11.83 6.84
C ALA A 628 -23.93 -12.99 7.84
N GLY A 629 -25.02 -13.69 8.19
CA GLY A 629 -24.95 -14.91 8.97
C GLY A 629 -24.58 -16.10 8.07
N VAL A 630 -23.40 -16.68 8.26
CA VAL A 630 -22.97 -17.90 7.54
C VAL A 630 -23.30 -19.12 8.38
N LYS A 631 -23.96 -20.12 7.78
CA LYS A 631 -24.24 -21.40 8.43
C LYS A 631 -23.05 -22.35 8.27
N ALA A 632 -22.74 -23.08 9.33
CA ALA A 632 -21.84 -24.21 9.33
C ALA A 632 -22.49 -25.37 10.11
N VAL A 633 -22.24 -26.61 9.70
CA VAL A 633 -22.70 -27.80 10.41
C VAL A 633 -21.48 -28.43 11.08
N ALA A 634 -21.57 -28.68 12.40
CA ALA A 634 -20.53 -29.44 13.09
C ALA A 634 -20.61 -30.90 12.63
N THR A 635 -19.53 -31.39 12.02
CA THR A 635 -19.39 -32.75 11.49
C THR A 635 -18.02 -33.29 11.94
N THR A 636 -17.28 -34.03 11.11
CA THR A 636 -15.88 -34.38 11.41
C THR A 636 -14.92 -33.46 10.65
N GLY A 637 -13.66 -33.41 11.07
CA GLY A 637 -12.59 -32.90 10.21
C GLY A 637 -12.43 -33.71 8.91
N GLN A 638 -11.67 -33.17 7.97
CA GLN A 638 -11.30 -33.85 6.72
C GLN A 638 -10.32 -35.00 7.01
N VAL A 639 -10.51 -36.16 6.37
CA VAL A 639 -9.60 -37.31 6.54
C VAL A 639 -8.30 -37.05 5.78
N VAL A 640 -7.16 -37.34 6.41
CA VAL A 640 -5.83 -37.23 5.79
C VAL A 640 -5.30 -38.64 5.51
N LEU A 641 -5.09 -38.97 4.25
CA LEU A 641 -4.54 -40.26 3.84
C LEU A 641 -3.08 -40.43 4.30
N ASP A 642 -2.69 -41.66 4.60
CA ASP A 642 -1.33 -42.06 4.96
C ASP A 642 -0.77 -42.88 3.79
N THR A 643 -0.39 -42.19 2.72
CA THR A 643 0.04 -42.79 1.45
C THR A 643 1.26 -43.70 1.59
N LYS A 644 2.07 -43.51 2.65
CA LYS A 644 3.20 -44.41 2.99
C LYS A 644 2.77 -45.78 3.53
N LYS A 645 1.50 -45.92 3.91
CA LYS A 645 0.86 -47.17 4.37
C LYS A 645 -0.18 -47.72 3.38
N CYS A 646 -0.46 -47.00 2.30
CA CYS A 646 -1.14 -47.58 1.16
C CYS A 646 -0.24 -48.65 0.52
N LYS A 647 -0.83 -49.75 0.06
CA LYS A 647 -0.10 -50.88 -0.53
C LYS A 647 -0.93 -51.56 -1.60
N VAL A 648 -0.32 -51.91 -2.72
CA VAL A 648 -0.88 -52.87 -3.68
C VAL A 648 -0.22 -54.22 -3.45
N ASP A 649 -1.05 -55.24 -3.23
CA ASP A 649 -0.65 -56.64 -3.13
C ASP A 649 -1.46 -57.43 -4.16
N GLY A 650 -0.89 -57.61 -5.35
CA GLY A 650 -1.59 -58.20 -6.48
C GLY A 650 -2.85 -57.39 -6.85
N ASN A 651 -4.01 -58.05 -6.87
CA ASN A 651 -5.31 -57.42 -7.11
C ASN A 651 -5.98 -56.85 -5.84
N LYS A 652 -5.27 -56.81 -4.70
CA LYS A 652 -5.76 -56.19 -3.45
C LYS A 652 -5.10 -54.83 -3.24
N ILE A 653 -5.90 -53.80 -3.02
CA ILE A 653 -5.41 -52.44 -2.76
C ILE A 653 -5.75 -52.05 -1.32
N THR A 654 -4.73 -51.94 -0.48
CA THR A 654 -4.85 -51.41 0.88
C THR A 654 -4.75 -49.89 0.85
N ILE A 655 -5.78 -49.20 1.33
CA ILE A 655 -5.78 -47.76 1.57
C ILE A 655 -5.70 -47.50 3.07
N ALA A 656 -4.90 -46.52 3.48
CA ALA A 656 -4.66 -46.18 4.88
C ALA A 656 -4.75 -44.67 5.13
N TRP A 657 -5.11 -44.27 6.34
CA TRP A 657 -5.28 -42.87 6.74
C TRP A 657 -4.88 -42.61 8.19
N LYS A 658 -4.78 -41.33 8.56
CA LYS A 658 -4.56 -40.89 9.93
C LYS A 658 -5.86 -40.99 10.72
N GLU A 659 -5.75 -41.37 11.99
CA GLU A 659 -6.89 -41.46 12.90
C GLU A 659 -7.49 -40.07 13.18
N LEU A 660 -8.80 -39.93 12.97
CA LEU A 660 -9.60 -38.83 13.51
C LEU A 660 -10.28 -39.30 14.80
N LYS A 661 -10.14 -38.53 15.88
CA LYS A 661 -10.73 -38.86 17.18
C LYS A 661 -12.22 -38.53 17.21
N GLY A 662 -12.97 -39.28 18.02
CA GLY A 662 -14.40 -39.04 18.24
C GLY A 662 -15.34 -39.42 17.08
N VAL A 663 -14.81 -39.94 15.96
CA VAL A 663 -15.62 -40.36 14.81
C VAL A 663 -16.27 -41.73 15.06
N SER A 664 -17.40 -42.00 14.40
CA SER A 664 -18.14 -43.26 14.48
C SER A 664 -17.80 -44.27 13.37
N GLY A 665 -16.74 -43.99 12.59
CA GLY A 665 -16.27 -44.83 11.49
C GLY A 665 -15.97 -44.03 10.21
N TYR A 666 -15.53 -44.73 9.18
CA TYR A 666 -15.11 -44.20 7.89
C TYR A 666 -15.88 -44.85 6.73
N GLU A 667 -16.14 -44.08 5.68
CA GLU A 667 -16.63 -44.53 4.37
C GLU A 667 -15.52 -44.38 3.33
N ILE A 668 -15.29 -45.44 2.56
CA ILE A 668 -14.26 -45.52 1.52
C ILE A 668 -14.94 -45.48 0.16
N LEU A 669 -14.58 -44.49 -0.65
CA LEU A 669 -15.14 -44.27 -1.98
C LEU A 669 -14.07 -44.48 -3.05
N ARG A 670 -14.46 -45.08 -4.18
CA ARG A 670 -13.58 -45.41 -5.31
C ARG A 670 -14.14 -44.90 -6.63
N SER A 671 -13.25 -44.39 -7.47
CA SER A 671 -13.48 -44.06 -8.88
C SER A 671 -12.41 -44.73 -9.75
N THR A 672 -12.65 -44.78 -11.07
CA THR A 672 -11.63 -45.13 -12.08
C THR A 672 -11.15 -43.91 -12.87
N GLN A 673 -11.56 -42.70 -12.45
CA GLN A 673 -11.23 -41.40 -13.02
C GLN A 673 -11.01 -40.40 -11.87
N GLU A 674 -10.03 -39.51 -12.01
CA GLU A 674 -9.57 -38.59 -10.96
C GLU A 674 -10.68 -37.66 -10.44
N GLU A 675 -11.34 -36.94 -11.35
CA GLU A 675 -12.52 -36.12 -11.06
C GLU A 675 -13.82 -36.84 -11.47
N GLY A 676 -13.84 -38.18 -11.28
CA GLY A 676 -14.96 -39.03 -11.66
C GLY A 676 -16.08 -39.13 -10.63
N GLY A 677 -17.13 -39.85 -10.99
CA GLY A 677 -18.17 -40.26 -10.04
C GLY A 677 -17.65 -41.30 -9.06
N TYR A 678 -17.23 -40.86 -7.86
CA TYR A 678 -16.82 -41.74 -6.77
C TYR A 678 -18.01 -42.55 -6.23
N THR A 679 -17.79 -43.86 -6.03
CA THR A 679 -18.80 -44.81 -5.53
C THR A 679 -18.36 -45.39 -4.19
N LEU A 680 -19.28 -45.52 -3.24
CA LEU A 680 -19.02 -46.14 -1.94
C LEU A 680 -18.71 -47.65 -2.16
N ILE A 681 -17.51 -48.09 -1.79
CA ILE A 681 -17.11 -49.51 -1.87
C ILE A 681 -17.10 -50.21 -0.51
N GLY A 682 -16.93 -49.46 0.59
CA GLY A 682 -16.75 -50.08 1.90
C GLY A 682 -16.82 -49.11 3.06
N LYS A 683 -16.80 -49.71 4.25
CA LYS A 683 -16.77 -49.05 5.56
C LYS A 683 -15.65 -49.66 6.39
N SER A 684 -15.08 -48.87 7.27
CA SER A 684 -14.08 -49.35 8.23
C SER A 684 -14.20 -48.54 9.52
N ASP A 685 -14.10 -49.22 10.65
CA ASP A 685 -13.97 -48.60 11.98
C ASP A 685 -12.49 -48.52 12.39
N SER A 686 -11.58 -48.95 11.51
CA SER A 686 -10.13 -48.82 11.64
C SER A 686 -9.56 -47.80 10.65
N THR A 687 -8.28 -47.48 10.77
CA THR A 687 -7.55 -46.53 9.91
C THR A 687 -7.04 -47.12 8.58
N LYS A 688 -7.56 -48.29 8.19
CA LYS A 688 -7.26 -48.94 6.91
C LYS A 688 -8.49 -49.62 6.31
N TYR A 689 -8.43 -49.88 5.01
CA TYR A 689 -9.38 -50.71 4.27
C TYR A 689 -8.64 -51.46 3.15
N VAL A 690 -9.05 -52.70 2.86
CA VAL A 690 -8.51 -53.48 1.75
C VAL A 690 -9.61 -53.66 0.71
N ASP A 691 -9.41 -53.10 -0.48
CA ASP A 691 -10.25 -53.35 -1.63
C ASP A 691 -9.74 -54.61 -2.36
N GLU A 692 -10.48 -55.70 -2.21
CA GLU A 692 -10.20 -56.98 -2.86
C GLU A 692 -10.90 -57.10 -4.23
N ASN A 693 -11.81 -56.19 -4.55
CA ASN A 693 -12.69 -56.24 -5.72
C ASN A 693 -12.17 -55.35 -6.85
N THR A 694 -10.89 -55.51 -7.18
CA THR A 694 -10.20 -54.72 -8.21
C THR A 694 -9.86 -55.57 -9.45
N MET A 695 -9.88 -54.91 -10.61
CA MET A 695 -9.47 -55.49 -11.91
C MET A 695 -8.03 -55.10 -12.23
N SER A 696 -7.12 -56.07 -12.29
CA SER A 696 -5.69 -55.87 -12.57
C SER A 696 -5.44 -55.08 -13.86
N GLY A 697 -4.52 -54.12 -13.84
CA GLY A 697 -4.29 -53.19 -14.95
C GLY A 697 -5.31 -52.04 -15.03
N THR A 698 -6.07 -51.80 -13.96
CA THR A 698 -6.94 -50.62 -13.82
C THR A 698 -6.37 -49.69 -12.76
N GLU A 699 -6.27 -48.40 -13.10
CA GLU A 699 -6.03 -47.34 -12.13
C GLU A 699 -7.32 -47.02 -11.35
N TYR A 700 -7.19 -46.97 -10.04
CA TYR A 700 -8.28 -46.64 -9.12
C TYR A 700 -7.90 -45.45 -8.26
N TYR A 701 -8.85 -44.55 -8.07
CA TYR A 701 -8.73 -43.37 -7.24
C TYR A 701 -9.59 -43.56 -6.01
N TYR A 702 -9.02 -43.36 -4.82
CA TYR A 702 -9.70 -43.58 -3.54
C TYR A 702 -9.78 -42.30 -2.73
N LYS A 703 -10.96 -42.02 -2.18
CA LYS A 703 -11.23 -40.96 -1.20
C LYS A 703 -11.85 -41.58 0.04
N VAL A 704 -11.56 -41.03 1.21
CA VAL A 704 -12.10 -41.50 2.50
C VAL A 704 -12.77 -40.33 3.21
N ARG A 705 -13.94 -40.57 3.82
CA ARG A 705 -14.62 -39.59 4.69
C ARG A 705 -15.01 -40.23 6.01
N ALA A 706 -14.78 -39.54 7.11
CA ALA A 706 -15.28 -39.96 8.41
C ALA A 706 -16.73 -39.52 8.59
N PHE A 707 -17.45 -40.17 9.51
CA PHE A 707 -18.77 -39.75 9.94
C PHE A 707 -18.91 -39.86 11.46
N VAL A 708 -19.87 -39.12 12.02
CA VAL A 708 -20.37 -39.30 13.39
C VAL A 708 -21.85 -39.66 13.36
N SER A 709 -22.27 -40.53 14.30
CA SER A 709 -23.66 -40.97 14.42
C SER A 709 -24.39 -40.14 15.49
N VAL A 710 -25.33 -39.29 15.07
CA VAL A 710 -26.10 -38.41 15.96
C VAL A 710 -27.58 -38.73 15.80
N ASN A 711 -28.25 -39.15 16.88
CA ASN A 711 -29.66 -39.57 16.88
C ASN A 711 -29.99 -40.62 15.79
N GLY A 712 -29.06 -41.53 15.50
CA GLY A 712 -29.17 -42.56 14.45
C GLY A 712 -28.88 -42.08 13.02
N GLN A 713 -28.63 -40.78 12.79
CA GLN A 713 -28.25 -40.23 11.50
C GLN A 713 -26.73 -40.10 11.39
N ARG A 714 -26.16 -40.43 10.21
CA ARG A 714 -24.74 -40.19 9.91
C ARG A 714 -24.54 -38.75 9.46
N MET A 715 -23.56 -38.09 10.06
CA MET A 715 -23.10 -36.75 9.69
C MET A 715 -21.66 -36.88 9.20
N TRP A 716 -21.47 -36.80 7.89
CA TRP A 716 -20.17 -36.95 7.25
C TRP A 716 -19.35 -35.66 7.31
N GLY A 717 -18.04 -35.79 7.55
CA GLY A 717 -17.10 -34.72 7.24
C GLY A 717 -16.74 -34.66 5.77
N LYS A 718 -15.80 -33.77 5.46
CA LYS A 718 -15.24 -33.56 4.12
C LYS A 718 -14.43 -34.79 3.67
N GLU A 719 -14.58 -35.16 2.39
CA GLU A 719 -13.79 -36.22 1.77
C GLU A 719 -12.31 -35.86 1.73
N SER A 720 -11.44 -36.85 1.89
CA SER A 720 -10.01 -36.70 1.72
C SER A 720 -9.67 -36.27 0.29
N ASP A 721 -8.46 -35.74 0.12
CA ASP A 721 -7.81 -35.73 -1.19
C ASP A 721 -7.68 -37.18 -1.70
N SER A 722 -7.61 -37.37 -3.02
CA SER A 722 -7.55 -38.72 -3.61
C SER A 722 -6.14 -39.30 -3.65
N VAL A 723 -6.00 -40.56 -3.27
CA VAL A 723 -4.83 -41.39 -3.64
C VAL A 723 -5.14 -42.21 -4.89
N LYS A 724 -4.16 -42.35 -5.79
CA LYS A 724 -4.26 -43.19 -6.99
C LYS A 724 -3.39 -44.44 -6.83
N GLU A 725 -3.98 -45.61 -7.02
CA GLU A 725 -3.31 -46.90 -6.96
C GLU A 725 -3.64 -47.73 -8.21
N THR A 726 -2.71 -48.56 -8.68
CA THR A 726 -2.92 -49.43 -9.86
C THR A 726 -2.99 -50.89 -9.42
N ALA A 727 -4.11 -51.56 -9.70
CA ALA A 727 -4.25 -52.98 -9.38
C ALA A 727 -3.24 -53.82 -10.17
N LEU A 728 -2.46 -54.66 -9.50
CA LEU A 728 -1.51 -55.58 -10.13
C LEU A 728 -2.15 -56.96 -10.35
N ILE A 729 -1.43 -57.87 -10.97
CA ILE A 729 -1.85 -59.27 -11.10
C ILE A 729 -1.74 -59.91 -9.71
N GLY A 730 -2.86 -60.39 -9.17
CA GLY A 730 -2.87 -61.29 -8.02
C GLY A 730 -2.39 -62.66 -8.47
N LEU A 731 -1.42 -63.23 -7.77
CA LEU A 731 -0.79 -64.53 -8.04
C LEU A 731 -0.76 -65.36 -6.75
N THR A 732 -1.13 -66.63 -6.86
CA THR A 732 -1.00 -67.63 -5.79
C THR A 732 -0.30 -68.88 -6.33
N ALA A 733 0.54 -69.51 -5.52
CA ALA A 733 1.22 -70.76 -5.82
C ALA A 733 0.82 -71.84 -4.79
N ALA A 734 0.65 -73.08 -5.23
CA ALA A 734 0.35 -74.23 -4.37
C ALA A 734 0.85 -75.54 -5.01
N VAL A 735 0.99 -76.61 -4.22
CA VAL A 735 1.09 -77.98 -4.75
C VAL A 735 -0.31 -78.59 -4.87
N VAL A 736 -0.63 -79.15 -6.03
CA VAL A 736 -1.89 -79.89 -6.29
C VAL A 736 -1.56 -81.07 -7.20
N ASP A 737 -2.07 -82.27 -6.89
CA ASP A 737 -1.88 -83.51 -7.66
C ASP A 737 -0.43 -83.78 -8.11
N GLY A 738 0.52 -83.59 -7.18
CA GLY A 738 1.96 -83.77 -7.41
C GLY A 738 2.58 -82.75 -8.37
N LYS A 739 1.99 -81.56 -8.52
CA LYS A 739 2.44 -80.48 -9.43
C LYS A 739 2.43 -79.13 -8.72
N VAL A 740 3.37 -78.25 -9.05
CA VAL A 740 3.23 -76.82 -8.74
C VAL A 740 2.13 -76.26 -9.63
N VAL A 741 1.13 -75.61 -9.03
CA VAL A 741 0.03 -74.92 -9.70
C VAL A 741 0.06 -73.44 -9.33
N LEU A 742 0.09 -72.58 -10.35
CA LEU A 742 0.05 -71.13 -10.24
C LEU A 742 -1.28 -70.65 -10.78
N ASN A 743 -2.03 -69.87 -9.99
CA ASN A 743 -3.30 -69.27 -10.39
C ASN A 743 -3.20 -67.74 -10.28
N TRP A 744 -3.79 -67.01 -11.22
CA TRP A 744 -3.70 -65.54 -11.22
C TRP A 744 -4.95 -64.81 -11.72
N THR A 745 -5.04 -63.52 -11.41
CA THR A 745 -6.15 -62.67 -11.85
C THR A 745 -5.96 -62.15 -13.28
N GLN A 746 -7.07 -61.96 -13.99
CA GLN A 746 -7.06 -61.35 -15.32
C GLN A 746 -6.50 -59.92 -15.28
N TRP A 747 -5.46 -59.66 -16.07
CA TRP A 747 -5.09 -58.31 -16.47
C TRP A 747 -6.03 -57.78 -17.56
N LYS A 748 -6.59 -56.59 -17.34
CA LYS A 748 -7.53 -55.89 -18.24
C LYS A 748 -7.06 -55.91 -19.69
N ASN A 749 -7.93 -56.38 -20.58
CA ASN A 749 -7.70 -56.48 -22.03
C ASN A 749 -6.50 -57.36 -22.48
N SER A 750 -5.87 -58.13 -21.59
CA SER A 750 -4.79 -59.07 -21.97
C SER A 750 -5.29 -60.51 -22.06
N GLY A 751 -4.76 -61.24 -23.05
CA GLY A 751 -5.00 -62.67 -23.27
C GLY A 751 -3.73 -63.54 -23.31
N THR A 752 -2.56 -62.99 -22.98
CA THR A 752 -1.29 -63.73 -22.95
C THR A 752 -0.46 -63.29 -21.75
N TYR A 753 0.11 -64.25 -21.02
CA TYR A 753 0.84 -64.05 -19.78
C TYR A 753 2.19 -64.77 -19.84
N ARG A 754 3.23 -64.16 -19.29
CA ARG A 754 4.55 -64.75 -19.13
C ARG A 754 4.73 -65.14 -17.66
N VAL A 755 5.07 -66.41 -17.43
CA VAL A 755 5.28 -66.98 -16.10
C VAL A 755 6.77 -67.07 -15.83
N TYR A 756 7.19 -66.62 -14.64
CA TYR A 756 8.57 -66.57 -14.20
C TYR A 756 8.75 -67.29 -12.85
N CYS A 757 9.92 -67.90 -12.67
CA CYS A 757 10.34 -68.61 -11.45
C CYS A 757 11.80 -68.26 -11.13
N ALA A 758 12.15 -68.25 -9.85
CA ALA A 758 13.51 -68.32 -9.32
C ALA A 758 13.54 -69.32 -8.15
N GLU A 759 14.71 -69.88 -7.81
CA GLU A 759 14.94 -70.35 -6.44
C GLU A 759 15.23 -69.15 -5.53
N GLU A 760 15.06 -69.30 -4.22
CA GLU A 760 15.24 -68.21 -3.26
C GLU A 760 16.66 -67.61 -3.33
N GLY A 761 16.73 -66.34 -3.73
CA GLY A 761 18.00 -65.61 -3.96
C GLY A 761 18.52 -65.63 -5.41
N GLU A 762 17.85 -66.32 -6.34
CA GLU A 762 18.25 -66.41 -7.76
C GLU A 762 17.55 -65.40 -8.70
N ASP A 763 18.05 -65.31 -9.94
CA ASP A 763 17.50 -64.47 -11.02
C ASP A 763 16.27 -65.13 -11.70
N PHE A 764 15.12 -64.46 -11.65
CA PHE A 764 13.87 -64.91 -12.29
C PHE A 764 14.01 -65.26 -13.79
N LYS A 765 13.78 -66.54 -14.12
CA LYS A 765 13.70 -67.03 -15.51
C LYS A 765 12.26 -67.26 -15.94
N ARG A 766 11.99 -67.11 -17.24
CA ARG A 766 10.65 -67.33 -17.82
C ARG A 766 10.44 -68.82 -18.11
N ILE A 767 9.60 -69.47 -17.32
CA ILE A 767 9.28 -70.90 -17.45
C ILE A 767 8.18 -71.18 -18.49
N ALA A 768 7.26 -70.23 -18.73
CA ALA A 768 6.16 -70.42 -19.67
C ALA A 768 5.63 -69.12 -20.31
N VAL A 769 4.88 -69.30 -21.40
CA VAL A 769 3.98 -68.28 -21.98
C VAL A 769 2.60 -68.93 -22.12
N VAL A 770 1.61 -68.39 -21.42
CA VAL A 770 0.26 -68.96 -21.30
C VAL A 770 -0.73 -68.01 -21.96
N LYS A 771 -1.54 -68.53 -22.89
CA LYS A 771 -2.68 -67.80 -23.45
C LYS A 771 -3.91 -68.08 -22.59
N ALA A 772 -4.54 -67.04 -22.06
CA ALA A 772 -5.59 -67.14 -21.05
C ALA A 772 -6.79 -66.22 -21.39
N PRO A 773 -8.04 -66.63 -21.13
CA PRO A 773 -8.43 -67.89 -20.52
C PRO A 773 -8.33 -69.04 -21.54
N GLY A 774 -7.52 -70.06 -21.20
CA GLY A 774 -7.44 -71.31 -21.96
C GLY A 774 -8.39 -72.35 -21.36
N ALA A 775 -8.22 -73.62 -21.73
CA ALA A 775 -8.96 -74.72 -21.10
C ALA A 775 -8.74 -74.83 -19.58
N GLY A 776 -7.59 -74.34 -19.08
CA GLY A 776 -7.28 -74.18 -17.65
C GLY A 776 -7.47 -72.77 -17.08
N GLY A 777 -8.21 -71.88 -17.77
CA GLY A 777 -8.44 -70.51 -17.29
C GLY A 777 -7.16 -69.65 -17.23
N TYR A 778 -6.95 -68.98 -16.08
CA TYR A 778 -5.76 -68.17 -15.75
C TYR A 778 -4.84 -68.96 -14.81
N SER A 779 -4.36 -70.09 -15.30
CA SER A 779 -3.57 -71.05 -14.52
C SER A 779 -2.38 -71.62 -15.32
N TRP A 780 -1.37 -72.08 -14.60
CA TRP A 780 -0.24 -72.85 -15.12
C TRP A 780 0.11 -73.96 -14.12
N SER A 781 0.39 -75.17 -14.62
CA SER A 781 0.79 -76.30 -13.78
C SER A 781 2.03 -77.00 -14.34
N GLY A 782 2.97 -77.41 -13.49
CA GLY A 782 4.14 -78.18 -13.90
C GLY A 782 4.89 -78.85 -12.76
N VAL A 783 5.69 -79.86 -13.10
CA VAL A 783 6.64 -80.54 -12.18
C VAL A 783 8.10 -80.15 -12.45
N ASN A 784 8.33 -79.17 -13.33
CA ASN A 784 9.65 -78.69 -13.72
C ASN A 784 9.63 -77.17 -13.90
N TYR A 785 10.75 -76.51 -13.62
CA TYR A 785 10.99 -75.10 -13.92
C TYR A 785 12.19 -74.92 -14.86
N VAL A 786 12.70 -73.69 -14.99
CA VAL A 786 13.91 -73.36 -15.77
C VAL A 786 14.85 -72.60 -14.84
N ASN A 787 16.01 -73.17 -14.54
CA ASN A 787 16.97 -72.64 -13.54
C ASN A 787 17.86 -71.51 -14.10
N VAL A 788 18.76 -70.96 -13.28
CA VAL A 788 19.63 -69.87 -13.72
C VAL A 788 20.51 -70.17 -14.94
N ALA A 789 20.90 -71.43 -15.12
CA ALA A 789 21.66 -71.92 -16.27
C ALA A 789 20.81 -72.07 -17.56
N ASN A 790 19.49 -71.95 -17.44
CA ASN A 790 18.45 -72.22 -18.45
C ASN A 790 18.18 -73.72 -18.70
N ASP A 791 18.62 -74.60 -17.79
CA ASP A 791 18.26 -76.02 -17.82
C ASP A 791 16.84 -76.23 -17.30
N LYS A 792 16.14 -77.21 -17.89
CA LYS A 792 14.81 -77.63 -17.41
C LYS A 792 14.98 -78.74 -16.38
N VAL A 793 14.74 -78.41 -15.12
CA VAL A 793 14.95 -79.27 -13.94
C VAL A 793 13.63 -79.45 -13.17
N PRO A 794 13.47 -80.53 -12.38
CA PRO A 794 12.30 -80.68 -11.51
C PRO A 794 12.19 -79.56 -10.48
N PHE A 795 11.01 -79.41 -9.88
CA PHE A 795 10.88 -78.73 -8.58
C PHE A 795 11.21 -79.74 -7.48
N GLU A 796 12.10 -79.38 -6.55
CA GLU A 796 12.58 -80.29 -5.50
C GLU A 796 11.88 -80.04 -4.15
N TRP A 797 11.74 -81.10 -3.36
CA TRP A 797 11.13 -81.04 -2.03
C TRP A 797 11.97 -80.19 -1.07
N GLY A 798 11.34 -79.30 -0.31
CA GLY A 798 12.01 -78.43 0.67
C GLY A 798 12.76 -77.22 0.08
N HIS A 799 12.84 -77.05 -1.25
CA HIS A 799 13.41 -75.86 -1.88
C HIS A 799 12.35 -74.75 -2.03
N THR A 800 12.68 -73.51 -1.67
CA THR A 800 11.77 -72.36 -1.84
C THR A 800 11.86 -71.79 -3.26
N TYR A 801 10.73 -71.76 -3.95
CA TYR A 801 10.59 -71.20 -5.29
C TYR A 801 9.76 -69.91 -5.28
N GLN A 802 10.28 -68.85 -5.90
CA GLN A 802 9.60 -67.56 -6.01
C GLN A 802 8.98 -67.40 -7.40
N PHE A 803 7.70 -67.04 -7.48
CA PHE A 803 6.96 -66.92 -8.73
C PHE A 803 6.50 -65.49 -9.03
N LYS A 804 6.52 -65.13 -10.32
CA LYS A 804 6.02 -63.85 -10.84
C LYS A 804 5.31 -64.03 -12.18
N ILE A 805 4.29 -63.22 -12.45
CA ILE A 805 3.58 -63.20 -13.72
C ILE A 805 3.51 -61.79 -14.29
N LYS A 806 3.64 -61.69 -15.62
CA LYS A 806 3.50 -60.44 -16.37
C LYS A 806 2.56 -60.64 -17.55
N ALA A 807 1.55 -59.80 -17.70
CA ALA A 807 0.68 -59.79 -18.87
C ALA A 807 1.40 -59.18 -20.07
N GLU A 808 1.18 -59.71 -21.26
CA GLU A 808 1.50 -59.03 -22.52
C GLU A 808 0.38 -58.02 -22.81
N VAL A 809 0.76 -56.76 -22.99
CA VAL A 809 -0.16 -55.65 -23.28
C VAL A 809 0.06 -55.11 -24.68
N GLU A 810 -0.76 -54.16 -25.11
CA GLU A 810 -0.72 -53.60 -26.46
C GLU A 810 0.69 -53.14 -26.88
N ASN A 811 1.00 -53.32 -28.16
CA ASN A 811 2.32 -53.09 -28.76
C ASN A 811 3.45 -53.95 -28.19
N GLY A 812 3.14 -55.12 -27.62
CA GLY A 812 4.12 -56.14 -27.20
C GLY A 812 4.91 -55.79 -25.94
N LYS A 813 4.46 -54.78 -25.19
CA LYS A 813 4.99 -54.45 -23.86
C LYS A 813 4.52 -55.46 -22.83
N LEU A 814 5.13 -55.43 -21.64
CA LEU A 814 4.68 -56.18 -20.47
C LEU A 814 4.04 -55.24 -19.45
N SER A 815 3.13 -55.78 -18.64
CA SER A 815 2.69 -55.17 -17.39
C SER A 815 3.87 -54.99 -16.41
N PRO A 816 3.68 -54.28 -15.27
CA PRO A 816 4.46 -54.53 -14.07
C PRO A 816 4.37 -56.01 -13.63
N ASP A 817 5.19 -56.38 -12.66
CA ASP A 817 5.11 -57.71 -12.04
C ASP A 817 3.78 -57.90 -11.28
N SER A 818 3.36 -59.15 -11.09
CA SER A 818 2.40 -59.54 -10.04
C SER A 818 2.96 -59.25 -8.63
N ASN A 819 2.19 -59.54 -7.58
CA ASN A 819 2.83 -59.89 -6.32
C ASN A 819 3.76 -61.10 -6.54
N VAL A 820 4.78 -61.24 -5.70
CA VAL A 820 5.52 -62.50 -5.62
C VAL A 820 4.63 -63.51 -4.90
N ALA A 821 4.63 -64.76 -5.38
CA ALA A 821 4.11 -65.89 -4.62
C ALA A 821 5.28 -66.85 -4.38
N ASP A 822 5.58 -67.10 -3.11
CA ASP A 822 6.61 -68.05 -2.69
C ASP A 822 5.96 -69.41 -2.40
N LEU A 823 6.62 -70.50 -2.78
CA LEU A 823 6.17 -71.86 -2.51
C LEU A 823 7.38 -72.77 -2.24
N THR A 824 7.37 -73.41 -1.09
CA THR A 824 8.27 -74.52 -0.76
C THR A 824 7.46 -75.82 -0.88
N PRO A 825 7.72 -76.72 -1.86
CA PRO A 825 7.02 -77.99 -1.95
C PRO A 825 7.24 -78.83 -0.69
N ASP A 826 6.16 -79.41 -0.17
CA ASP A 826 6.11 -80.18 1.07
C ASP A 826 6.16 -81.71 0.84
N GLN A 827 6.18 -82.13 -0.43
CA GLN A 827 6.20 -83.52 -0.90
C GLN A 827 6.95 -83.63 -2.23
N ASP A 828 7.37 -84.84 -2.61
CA ASP A 828 7.93 -85.13 -3.94
C ASP A 828 6.87 -84.99 -5.05
N LEU A 829 7.28 -84.41 -6.18
CA LEU A 829 6.38 -84.00 -7.26
C LEU A 829 6.54 -84.88 -8.50
N ASN A 830 5.76 -85.98 -8.61
CA ASN A 830 5.34 -86.71 -9.83
C ASN A 830 5.09 -88.22 -9.54
N THR A 831 3.82 -88.66 -9.51
CA THR A 831 3.45 -90.08 -9.32
C THR A 831 2.46 -90.58 -10.39
N THR A 832 2.70 -91.77 -10.97
CA THR A 832 1.69 -92.50 -11.78
C THR A 832 2.02 -94.01 -11.87
N GLU A 833 1.07 -94.81 -11.41
CA GLU A 833 1.08 -96.23 -11.01
C GLU A 833 1.22 -97.31 -12.12
N VAL A 834 1.44 -98.57 -11.69
CA VAL A 834 1.07 -99.82 -12.42
C VAL A 834 0.62 -100.90 -11.39
N ASN A 835 -0.33 -101.77 -11.78
CA ASN A 835 -1.02 -102.79 -10.93
C ASN A 835 -0.48 -104.22 -11.10
N ASP A 836 -0.89 -105.17 -10.21
CA ASP A 836 -1.24 -106.55 -10.62
C ASP A 836 -2.12 -107.38 -9.61
N ILE A 837 -3.45 -107.11 -9.58
CA ILE A 837 -4.64 -108.03 -9.57
C ILE A 837 -4.80 -109.20 -8.49
N PRO A 838 -5.94 -109.95 -8.39
CA PRO A 838 -6.95 -109.89 -7.29
C PRO A 838 -7.18 -111.28 -6.57
N PRO A 839 -8.36 -111.68 -5.97
CA PRO A 839 -9.67 -111.03 -5.70
C PRO A 839 -10.33 -111.30 -4.31
N GLU A 840 -11.63 -110.95 -4.22
CA GLU A 840 -12.70 -111.37 -3.27
C GLU A 840 -12.76 -110.70 -1.88
N ASP A 841 -13.94 -110.46 -1.26
CA ASP A 841 -15.33 -110.26 -1.77
C ASP A 841 -16.21 -109.69 -0.62
N THR A 842 -17.32 -108.99 -0.91
CA THR A 842 -18.42 -108.58 0.02
C THR A 842 -18.03 -107.73 1.26
N THR A 843 -18.90 -107.02 2.01
CA THR A 843 -20.27 -106.43 1.91
C THR A 843 -20.41 -105.38 3.04
N GLU A 844 -21.41 -104.47 2.96
CA GLU A 844 -22.31 -103.97 4.04
C GLU A 844 -21.78 -103.72 5.49
N GLU A 845 -22.26 -102.78 6.31
CA GLU A 845 -23.16 -101.60 6.22
C GLU A 845 -23.06 -100.85 7.58
N ASN A 846 -23.37 -99.55 7.64
CA ASN A 846 -23.90 -98.85 8.85
C ASN A 846 -22.98 -98.85 10.12
N THR A 847 -23.21 -98.13 11.24
CA THR A 847 -24.14 -97.05 11.65
C THR A 847 -23.53 -96.31 12.87
N GLU A 848 -24.00 -95.09 13.16
CA GLU A 848 -24.09 -94.47 14.52
C GLU A 848 -22.78 -94.23 15.31
N ASP A 849 -22.76 -93.50 16.44
CA ASP A 849 -23.28 -92.15 16.78
C ASP A 849 -22.64 -91.73 18.14
N THR A 850 -22.75 -90.45 18.57
CA THR A 850 -22.59 -89.99 19.99
C THR A 850 -21.23 -90.24 20.71
N GLU A 851 -20.83 -89.70 21.88
CA GLU A 851 -21.11 -88.50 22.74
C GLU A 851 -19.72 -87.85 23.05
N ALA A 852 -19.54 -86.53 23.27
CA ALA A 852 -19.75 -85.70 24.48
C ALA A 852 -18.87 -86.03 25.74
N ASP A 853 -18.48 -84.97 26.47
CA ASP A 853 -18.09 -84.92 27.91
C ASP A 853 -16.82 -85.68 28.40
N GLU A 854 -16.06 -85.24 29.44
CA GLU A 854 -15.95 -83.94 30.13
C GLU A 854 -14.59 -83.84 30.93
N ASN A 855 -14.17 -82.60 31.25
CA ASN A 855 -13.61 -82.13 32.54
C ASN A 855 -12.16 -82.33 33.08
N THR A 856 -11.79 -81.32 33.91
CA THR A 856 -10.88 -81.28 35.10
C THR A 856 -9.34 -81.49 35.06
N GLU A 857 -8.65 -80.46 35.58
CA GLU A 857 -7.56 -80.48 36.60
C GLU A 857 -6.16 -81.08 36.29
N SER A 858 -5.04 -80.64 36.93
CA SER A 858 -4.74 -79.48 37.82
C SER A 858 -3.22 -79.30 37.99
N SER A 859 -2.79 -78.18 38.64
CA SER A 859 -1.51 -78.03 39.40
C SER A 859 -0.18 -77.98 38.60
N GLU A 860 0.93 -77.38 39.05
CA GLU A 860 1.19 -76.36 40.11
C GLU A 860 2.61 -75.74 39.95
N THR A 861 2.76 -74.42 40.14
CA THR A 861 4.00 -73.72 40.61
C THR A 861 5.29 -73.79 39.72
N THR A 862 6.37 -73.01 39.92
CA THR A 862 6.78 -72.03 40.97
C THR A 862 7.70 -70.93 40.41
N GLU A 863 7.84 -69.80 41.16
CA GLU A 863 8.96 -68.81 41.20
C GLU A 863 9.34 -68.03 39.91
N ASN A 864 9.21 -66.69 39.86
CA ASN A 864 9.98 -65.61 40.55
C ASN A 864 11.43 -65.46 40.01
N THR A 865 11.89 -64.25 39.63
CA THR A 865 12.23 -63.16 40.57
C THR A 865 12.31 -61.77 39.88
N GLU A 866 12.05 -60.70 40.62
CA GLU A 866 12.06 -59.29 40.16
C GLU A 866 13.42 -58.57 40.33
N ASN A 867 13.70 -57.57 39.47
CA ASN A 867 14.06 -56.16 39.80
C ASN A 867 14.62 -55.42 38.55
N SER A 868 14.29 -54.17 38.23
CA SER A 868 14.51 -52.86 38.92
C SER A 868 15.98 -52.38 38.82
N GLU A 869 16.32 -51.09 38.61
CA GLU A 869 15.53 -49.85 38.72
C GLU A 869 16.12 -48.61 37.94
N ILE A 870 15.47 -47.45 38.12
CA ILE A 870 15.73 -46.02 37.80
C ILE A 870 17.21 -45.56 37.79
N THR A 871 17.76 -44.76 36.85
CA THR A 871 17.68 -43.26 36.64
C THR A 871 18.46 -42.87 35.34
N GLU A 872 18.43 -41.69 34.68
CA GLU A 872 17.62 -40.44 34.76
C GLU A 872 17.44 -39.70 33.39
N SER A 873 18.22 -38.64 33.07
CA SER A 873 17.97 -37.62 32.01
C SER A 873 19.23 -36.98 31.39
N THR A 874 19.12 -36.31 30.22
CA THR A 874 19.75 -34.98 29.97
C THR A 874 19.20 -34.27 28.72
N GLU A 875 19.22 -32.92 28.72
CA GLU A 875 18.89 -32.06 27.57
C GLU A 875 20.12 -31.74 26.69
N SER A 876 19.90 -31.31 25.44
CA SER A 876 20.76 -30.33 24.74
C SER A 876 20.00 -29.69 23.56
N SER A 877 20.45 -28.53 23.12
CA SER A 877 19.72 -27.62 22.21
C SER A 877 20.57 -27.12 21.03
N GLU A 878 19.89 -26.52 20.04
CA GLU A 878 20.48 -25.82 18.87
C GLU A 878 21.14 -26.77 17.82
N THR A 879 21.33 -26.38 16.55
CA THR A 879 21.27 -25.04 15.94
C THR A 879 20.58 -25.07 14.55
N THR A 880 20.22 -23.89 14.03
CA THR A 880 19.66 -23.65 12.68
C THR A 880 20.67 -23.88 11.54
N GLY A 881 20.16 -24.24 10.35
CA GLY A 881 20.90 -24.14 9.10
C GLY A 881 19.96 -23.93 7.90
N ASP A 882 20.14 -22.82 7.18
CA ASP A 882 19.40 -22.50 5.96
C ASP A 882 19.94 -23.26 4.74
N THR A 883 19.10 -23.48 3.73
CA THR A 883 19.55 -23.74 2.36
C THR A 883 18.53 -23.19 1.36
N GLU A 884 18.96 -22.28 0.50
CA GLU A 884 18.15 -21.76 -0.62
C GLU A 884 18.04 -22.81 -1.74
N ASN A 885 16.96 -22.77 -2.53
CA ASN A 885 17.14 -22.83 -3.98
C ASN A 885 16.00 -22.15 -4.78
N SER A 886 16.24 -22.02 -6.08
CA SER A 886 15.73 -21.02 -7.01
C SER A 886 14.60 -21.51 -7.96
N GLU A 887 14.12 -20.57 -8.80
CA GLU A 887 13.42 -20.80 -10.09
C GLU A 887 11.96 -21.33 -10.05
N SER A 888 11.08 -21.06 -11.03
CA SER A 888 11.20 -20.25 -12.27
C SER A 888 9.87 -19.56 -12.66
N ILE A 889 9.90 -18.77 -13.74
CA ILE A 889 8.76 -18.03 -14.32
C ILE A 889 7.86 -18.94 -15.17
N GLY A 890 6.55 -18.66 -15.19
CA GLY A 890 5.60 -19.22 -16.15
C GLY A 890 4.39 -18.32 -16.38
N ASP A 891 4.42 -17.48 -17.41
CA ASP A 891 3.25 -16.71 -17.87
C ASP A 891 2.21 -17.63 -18.52
N THR A 892 0.91 -17.31 -18.35
CA THR A 892 -0.13 -17.76 -19.29
C THR A 892 -1.33 -16.80 -19.24
N GLU A 893 -1.72 -16.27 -20.41
CA GLU A 893 -2.95 -15.50 -20.53
C GLU A 893 -4.17 -16.43 -20.53
N SER A 894 -5.23 -16.05 -19.84
CA SER A 894 -6.59 -16.52 -20.13
C SER A 894 -7.55 -15.34 -20.15
N VAL A 895 -8.19 -15.13 -21.29
CA VAL A 895 -9.18 -14.07 -21.50
C VAL A 895 -10.55 -14.70 -21.43
N GLU A 896 -11.38 -14.29 -20.47
CA GLU A 896 -12.83 -14.42 -20.57
C GLU A 896 -13.50 -13.05 -20.47
N ASN A 897 -14.44 -12.81 -21.37
CA ASN A 897 -15.32 -11.64 -21.33
C ASN A 897 -16.44 -11.89 -20.33
N THR A 898 -16.94 -10.83 -19.71
CA THR A 898 -18.36 -10.80 -19.33
C THR A 898 -18.90 -9.43 -19.68
N GLU A 899 -19.74 -9.39 -20.71
CA GLU A 899 -20.45 -8.17 -21.08
C GLU A 899 -21.49 -7.84 -20.02
N ASN A 900 -21.68 -6.55 -19.74
CA ASN A 900 -22.95 -6.06 -19.24
C ASN A 900 -23.18 -4.65 -19.77
N THR A 901 -23.98 -4.58 -20.83
CA THR A 901 -24.42 -3.33 -21.45
C THR A 901 -25.49 -2.65 -20.59
N GLU A 902 -25.29 -1.39 -20.23
CA GLU A 902 -26.42 -0.45 -20.13
C GLU A 902 -26.24 0.67 -21.17
N THR A 903 -27.33 1.01 -21.83
CA THR A 903 -27.37 1.89 -23.00
C THR A 903 -27.20 3.36 -22.63
N ILE A 904 -26.34 4.05 -23.39
CA ILE A 904 -26.39 5.50 -23.55
C ILE A 904 -27.40 5.81 -24.66
N ASP A 905 -28.23 6.84 -24.48
CA ASP A 905 -28.68 7.66 -25.62
C ASP A 905 -28.68 9.15 -25.21
N PRO A 906 -28.34 10.12 -26.09
CA PRO A 906 -28.03 11.49 -25.68
C PRO A 906 -28.97 12.57 -26.24
N THR A 907 -29.04 13.72 -25.56
CA THR A 907 -29.46 15.00 -26.16
C THR A 907 -28.64 16.17 -25.63
N GLU A 908 -28.02 16.91 -26.56
CA GLU A 908 -27.96 18.39 -26.66
C GLU A 908 -27.57 19.27 -25.44
N SER A 909 -26.86 20.39 -25.59
CA SER A 909 -26.05 20.93 -26.71
C SER A 909 -25.03 21.94 -26.16
N MET A 910 -24.22 22.56 -27.02
CA MET A 910 -23.48 23.77 -26.67
C MET A 910 -24.40 25.00 -26.68
N ASP A 911 -24.12 26.00 -25.84
CA ASP A 911 -23.55 27.26 -26.36
C ASP A 911 -22.76 28.06 -25.29
N THR A 912 -22.18 29.18 -25.72
CA THR A 912 -21.34 30.11 -24.96
C THR A 912 -21.71 31.55 -25.27
N THR A 913 -21.72 32.44 -24.26
CA THR A 913 -21.47 33.88 -24.47
C THR A 913 -21.14 34.61 -23.16
N GLU A 914 -20.78 35.90 -23.26
CA GLU A 914 -20.31 36.75 -22.16
C GLU A 914 -21.36 37.81 -21.75
N SER A 915 -21.13 38.48 -20.60
CA SER A 915 -21.14 39.96 -20.45
C SER A 915 -22.14 40.65 -19.47
N THR A 916 -21.56 41.42 -18.53
CA THR A 916 -21.96 42.77 -18.00
C THR A 916 -23.29 43.05 -17.25
N GLY A 917 -23.22 44.04 -16.31
CA GLY A 917 -24.35 44.68 -15.59
C GLY A 917 -24.68 44.03 -14.23
N GLU A 918 -24.60 44.62 -13.02
CA GLU A 918 -24.41 45.99 -12.46
C GLU A 918 -25.70 46.73 -12.00
N THR A 919 -25.68 47.24 -10.74
CA THR A 919 -26.67 48.12 -10.02
C THR A 919 -27.97 47.54 -9.41
N GLY A 920 -28.51 48.22 -8.37
CA GLY A 920 -29.71 47.88 -7.55
C GLY A 920 -29.42 46.98 -6.34
N ASN A 921 -29.72 47.26 -5.05
CA ASN A 921 -30.59 48.23 -4.35
C ASN A 921 -32.10 48.08 -4.65
N THR A 922 -33.04 48.07 -3.69
CA THR A 922 -32.97 48.42 -2.23
C THR A 922 -34.06 47.73 -1.38
N GLU A 923 -33.80 47.56 -0.08
CA GLU A 923 -34.71 47.72 1.11
C GLU A 923 -36.09 47.02 1.31
N ASN A 924 -36.24 46.51 2.55
CA ASN A 924 -37.34 46.73 3.53
C ASN A 924 -38.48 45.72 3.86
N VAL A 925 -38.57 45.48 5.19
CA VAL A 925 -39.79 45.40 6.05
C VAL A 925 -40.76 44.21 5.92
N GLN A 926 -40.46 43.16 6.70
CA GLN A 926 -41.17 42.80 7.96
C GLN A 926 -42.72 42.93 8.04
N ASN A 927 -43.44 41.82 8.35
CA ASN A 927 -44.33 41.72 9.53
C ASN A 927 -45.01 40.34 9.74
N THR A 928 -45.25 40.02 11.03
CA THR A 928 -46.35 39.25 11.69
C THR A 928 -46.85 37.91 11.10
N GLU A 929 -46.95 36.77 11.80
CA GLU A 929 -47.39 36.40 13.19
C GLU A 929 -48.84 35.91 13.29
N THR A 930 -49.01 34.72 13.91
CA THR A 930 -50.15 34.11 14.63
C THR A 930 -49.77 32.63 14.81
N GLU A 931 -49.40 32.10 15.98
CA GLU A 931 -50.14 31.90 17.26
C GLU A 931 -51.22 30.81 17.22
N ASP A 932 -51.05 29.79 18.07
CA ASP A 932 -52.10 29.19 18.90
C ASP A 932 -51.47 28.54 20.17
N SER A 933 -52.32 28.07 21.07
CA SER A 933 -52.25 28.01 22.54
C SER A 933 -51.48 26.86 23.24
N GLY A 934 -51.23 27.05 24.55
CA GLY A 934 -50.85 26.03 25.54
C GLY A 934 -52.06 25.61 26.41
N PRO A 935 -51.98 25.45 27.77
CA PRO A 935 -50.81 25.53 28.68
C PRO A 935 -50.75 24.36 29.73
N GLY A 936 -49.86 24.44 30.74
CA GLY A 936 -49.86 23.53 31.90
C GLY A 936 -48.87 23.89 33.04
N SER A 937 -49.31 23.83 34.30
CA SER A 937 -48.58 24.13 35.56
C SER A 937 -47.68 22.98 36.06
N GLY A 938 -46.76 23.12 37.03
CA GLY A 938 -46.32 24.23 37.91
C GLY A 938 -45.56 23.71 39.16
N PHE A 939 -45.24 24.57 40.15
CA PHE A 939 -44.64 24.27 41.48
C PHE A 939 -43.16 23.74 41.50
N VAL A 940 -42.30 24.02 42.50
CA VAL A 940 -42.23 25.10 43.54
C VAL A 940 -40.78 25.27 44.05
N GLU A 941 -40.49 26.33 44.80
CA GLU A 941 -39.17 26.62 45.40
C GLU A 941 -38.90 25.87 46.72
N ASN A 942 -37.62 25.75 47.13
CA ASN A 942 -37.23 25.91 48.55
C ASN A 942 -35.72 26.21 48.72
N THR A 943 -35.33 26.74 49.90
CA THR A 943 -34.05 27.44 50.11
C THR A 943 -33.21 26.96 51.32
N GLU A 944 -31.91 27.31 51.25
CA GLU A 944 -31.02 27.72 52.36
C GLU A 944 -30.32 26.72 53.33
N HIS A 945 -29.21 27.26 53.87
CA HIS A 945 -28.42 26.88 55.07
C HIS A 945 -27.53 25.61 55.09
N VAL A 946 -26.39 25.56 55.83
CA VAL A 946 -25.33 26.57 56.12
C VAL A 946 -24.06 25.90 56.73
N ASN A 947 -22.86 26.50 56.54
CA ASN A 947 -21.56 26.35 57.24
C ASN A 947 -20.97 24.98 57.71
N MET A 948 -19.76 24.68 57.20
CA MET A 948 -18.43 24.53 57.90
C MET A 948 -18.27 23.80 59.27
N PRO A 949 -17.03 23.41 59.70
CA PRO A 949 -15.73 23.32 59.00
C PRO A 949 -15.05 21.93 59.12
N GLY A 950 -13.82 21.78 58.60
CA GLY A 950 -12.92 20.64 58.88
C GLY A 950 -11.50 20.88 58.33
N GLU A 951 -10.48 20.69 59.16
CA GLU A 951 -9.07 21.04 58.88
C GLU A 951 -8.25 19.84 58.39
N THR A 952 -7.20 20.08 57.60
CA THR A 952 -5.80 19.86 58.02
C THR A 952 -4.79 20.23 56.92
N GLU A 953 -3.59 20.61 57.31
CA GLU A 953 -2.47 20.92 56.42
C GLU A 953 -1.50 19.75 56.28
N SER A 954 -0.77 19.68 55.16
CA SER A 954 0.60 19.15 55.14
C SER A 954 1.38 19.79 53.98
N GLN A 955 2.37 20.61 54.30
CA GLN A 955 3.39 21.07 53.35
C GLN A 955 4.55 20.06 53.25
N GLU A 956 5.61 20.48 52.56
CA GLU A 956 6.98 19.93 52.59
C GLU A 956 7.27 18.67 51.72
N ASN A 957 8.41 18.58 51.02
CA ASN A 957 9.39 19.63 50.67
C ASN A 957 10.29 19.23 49.47
N LEU A 958 10.98 20.25 48.94
CA LEU A 958 12.22 20.22 48.12
C LEU A 958 12.14 19.54 46.73
#